data_AF-A0A655DBN4-F1
#
_entry.id   AF-A0A655DBN4-F1
#
_cell.length_a   1.000
_cell.length_b   1.000
_cell.length_c   1.000
_cell.angle_alpha   90.00
_cell.angle_beta   90.00
_cell.angle_gamma   90.00
#
_symmetry.space_group_name_H-M   'P 1'
#
loop_
_entity.id
_entity.type
_entity.pdbx_description
1 polymer ?
#
loop_
_entity_poly.entity_id
_entity_poly.type
_entity_poly.pdbx_seq_one_letter_code
_entity_poly.pdbx_strand_id
1 'polypeptide(L)'
;MGSVDASPAFRQITELVKSQMRDGDPDFAVYYKEPAKTIPNPKLNLVYIYGESLERTYFDNAAFPNLTPELGALKNEGLDFSHTMQLPGTDYTIAGMVASQCGIPLFAPFEGNASASVSSFFPQNICLGDILKNSGYQNYFVQGANLRFAGKDVFLKSHGFDHLYGAEELKTVVADPSYRNDWGFYDDTVLDEAWKKFEALSRSGQRFSLFTLTVDTHHPDGFISRTCNRKRYDYDGKPNQSFSAVSCSQENIAEFINKIKASPWFKDTVIVVSSDHLAMNNTAWKYLNKQDRNNLFFILRGDKPQQETLAVKRNTMDNGATVLDILGGDNFIGLGRSSLSGQSLSEVFLNVKEKVLAMKPDIIRLWNFPKEIKDFTVDRDKNMIAFSGSHFRLPLLLRVSDKRVEPLPESEYSAPLRFQLADFAPRDNFVWIDRCYKMAQLWAPALALSTDWCVSQGQLGGQQTVQHVDKAQWQGKTAFKDTMIDMERYKGNVDTLKIVDNDIRYKADSFIFNVAGAPEEVKQFSGISRPESWGRWSNAQLGDEVKIEYKAPLPKKFDLVTTAKAFGDNANRPIPVRVGNEEQTLVLGHDVSTITLHFNNPTDANTLVIAPPAPVSTNEGNILGHSPRKLGIGMVEIKVVNVES
;
A
#
# COMPACT_ATOMS: atom_id res chain seq x y z
N MET A 1 -7.36 4.25 -17.98
CA MET A 1 -7.81 3.11 -17.16
C MET A 1 -6.76 2.02 -17.26
N GLY A 2 -5.76 2.05 -16.37
CA GLY A 2 -4.92 0.89 -16.12
C GLY A 2 -5.77 -0.05 -15.29
N SER A 3 -6.25 -1.10 -15.96
CA SER A 3 -7.11 -2.12 -15.38
C SER A 3 -6.54 -2.59 -14.04
N VAL A 4 -7.41 -2.59 -13.04
CA VAL A 4 -7.29 -3.32 -11.79
C VAL A 4 -7.35 -4.82 -12.13
N ASP A 5 -6.41 -5.29 -12.95
CA ASP A 5 -6.25 -6.71 -13.25
C ASP A 5 -5.40 -7.32 -12.14
N ALA A 6 -6.15 -7.75 -11.12
CA ALA A 6 -5.83 -8.82 -10.20
C ALA A 6 -4.41 -8.76 -9.58
N SER A 7 -4.26 -7.92 -8.55
CA SER A 7 -3.31 -8.29 -7.50
C SER A 7 -3.79 -9.62 -6.85
N PRO A 8 -2.87 -10.51 -6.46
CA PRO A 8 -3.21 -11.75 -5.72
C PRO A 8 -4.06 -11.51 -4.45
N ALA A 9 -4.12 -10.26 -3.95
CA ALA A 9 -4.94 -9.83 -2.82
C ALA A 9 -6.45 -9.93 -3.10
N PHE A 10 -6.92 -9.82 -4.35
CA PHE A 10 -8.35 -9.87 -4.66
C PHE A 10 -8.95 -11.27 -4.47
N ARG A 11 -8.15 -12.33 -4.66
CA ARG A 11 -8.58 -13.72 -4.40
C ARG A 11 -8.67 -14.08 -2.92
N GLN A 12 -8.08 -13.27 -2.02
CA GLN A 12 -8.09 -13.56 -0.58
C GLN A 12 -9.44 -13.25 0.09
N ILE A 13 -10.24 -12.30 -0.43
CA ILE A 13 -11.47 -11.83 0.23
C ILE A 13 -12.56 -12.91 0.26
N THR A 14 -12.74 -13.65 -0.84
CA THR A 14 -13.78 -14.69 -0.93
C THR A 14 -13.45 -15.94 -0.10
N GLU A 15 -12.17 -16.27 0.07
CA GLU A 15 -11.73 -17.35 0.98
C GLU A 15 -11.71 -16.93 2.46
N LEU A 16 -11.60 -15.63 2.74
CA LEU A 16 -11.60 -15.08 4.10
C LEU A 16 -12.91 -15.40 4.84
N VAL A 17 -14.05 -15.15 4.21
CA VAL A 17 -15.39 -15.37 4.79
C VAL A 17 -15.61 -16.84 5.16
N LYS A 18 -15.06 -17.78 4.38
CA LYS A 18 -15.14 -19.22 4.67
C LYS A 18 -14.18 -19.67 5.76
N SER A 19 -12.98 -19.08 5.84
CA SER A 19 -11.97 -19.45 6.84
C SER A 19 -12.37 -19.08 8.28
N GLN A 20 -13.10 -17.99 8.46
CA GLN A 20 -13.44 -17.45 9.78
C GLN A 20 -14.66 -18.10 10.46
N MET A 21 -15.35 -19.02 9.78
CA MET A 21 -16.40 -19.86 10.39
C MET A 21 -15.86 -21.19 10.96
N ARG A 22 -14.57 -21.49 10.78
CA ARG A 22 -13.93 -22.70 11.31
C ARG A 22 -13.30 -22.41 12.67
N ASP A 23 -13.39 -23.39 13.57
CA ASP A 23 -12.56 -23.41 14.77
C ASP A 23 -11.07 -23.39 14.37
N GLY A 24 -10.24 -22.78 15.23
CA GLY A 24 -8.79 -22.71 15.00
C GLY A 24 -8.14 -24.08 14.87
N ASP A 25 -6.95 -24.12 14.30
CA ASP A 25 -6.19 -25.36 14.24
C ASP A 25 -5.56 -25.65 15.62
N PRO A 26 -5.83 -26.80 16.26
CA PRO A 26 -5.31 -27.10 17.59
C PRO A 26 -3.77 -27.10 17.64
N ASP A 27 -3.10 -27.37 16.52
CA ASP A 27 -1.64 -27.31 16.46
C ASP A 27 -1.13 -25.87 16.60
N PHE A 28 -1.93 -24.84 16.32
CA PHE A 28 -1.49 -23.45 16.52
C PHE A 28 -1.04 -23.22 17.97
N ALA A 29 -1.83 -23.67 18.95
CA ALA A 29 -1.49 -23.53 20.36
C ALA A 29 -0.27 -24.35 20.78
N VAL A 30 0.07 -25.41 20.04
CA VAL A 30 1.24 -26.27 20.30
C VAL A 30 2.52 -25.65 19.74
N TYR A 31 2.45 -25.05 18.55
CA TYR A 31 3.62 -24.54 17.84
C TYR A 31 3.84 -23.04 18.01
N TYR A 32 2.84 -22.25 18.39
CA TYR A 32 3.05 -20.84 18.70
C TYR A 32 3.78 -20.69 20.03
N LYS A 33 4.93 -20.01 20.02
CA LYS A 33 5.74 -19.76 21.21
C LYS A 33 6.08 -18.29 21.37
N GLU A 34 5.89 -17.77 22.58
CA GLU A 34 6.30 -16.42 22.95
C GLU A 34 7.76 -16.44 23.46
N PRO A 35 8.68 -15.72 22.81
CA PRO A 35 10.08 -15.65 23.24
C PRO A 35 10.25 -14.79 24.50
N ALA A 36 11.39 -14.95 25.15
CA ALA A 36 11.89 -13.99 26.12
C ALA A 36 11.97 -12.59 25.51
N LYS A 37 11.57 -11.58 26.30
CA LYS A 37 11.50 -10.18 25.85
C LYS A 37 12.87 -9.52 25.71
N THR A 38 13.94 -10.16 26.14
CA THR A 38 15.31 -9.62 26.13
C THR A 38 16.30 -10.73 25.81
N ILE A 39 17.38 -10.41 25.10
CA ILE A 39 18.52 -11.30 24.94
C ILE A 39 19.48 -11.11 26.14
N PRO A 40 19.95 -12.18 26.79
CA PRO A 40 20.95 -12.09 27.84
C PRO A 40 22.30 -11.59 27.32
N ASN A 41 22.86 -10.56 27.96
CA ASN A 41 24.20 -10.02 27.67
C ASN A 41 24.48 -9.84 26.17
N PRO A 42 23.66 -9.07 25.43
CA PRO A 42 23.83 -8.94 24.00
C PRO A 42 25.23 -8.38 23.71
N LYS A 43 25.83 -8.70 22.56
CA LYS A 43 27.16 -8.17 22.17
C LYS A 43 27.24 -7.64 20.74
N LEU A 44 26.43 -8.18 19.83
CA LEU A 44 26.56 -7.92 18.40
C LEU A 44 25.59 -6.83 17.94
N ASN A 45 25.99 -6.05 16.96
CA ASN A 45 25.10 -5.20 16.15
C ASN A 45 24.44 -6.04 15.06
N LEU A 46 23.28 -5.57 14.58
CA LEU A 46 22.55 -6.22 13.49
C LEU A 46 22.42 -5.26 12.31
N VAL A 47 22.79 -5.73 11.11
CA VAL A 47 22.41 -5.10 9.84
C VAL A 47 21.52 -6.09 9.09
N TYR A 48 20.27 -5.73 8.83
CA TYR A 48 19.30 -6.59 8.15
C TYR A 48 18.87 -5.94 6.84
N ILE A 49 19.19 -6.58 5.72
CA ILE A 49 18.93 -6.07 4.37
C ILE A 49 17.79 -6.91 3.78
N TYR A 50 16.64 -6.29 3.61
CA TYR A 50 15.57 -6.82 2.76
C TYR A 50 15.87 -6.45 1.31
N GLY A 51 16.04 -7.47 0.47
CA GLY A 51 16.07 -7.32 -0.97
C GLY A 51 14.66 -7.45 -1.53
N GLU A 52 14.06 -6.36 -2.00
CA GLU A 52 12.74 -6.33 -2.63
C GLU A 52 12.67 -7.35 -3.77
N SER A 53 11.75 -8.30 -3.70
CA SER A 53 11.58 -9.34 -4.73
C SER A 53 12.86 -10.14 -5.08
N LEU A 54 13.94 -10.02 -4.30
CA LEU A 54 15.26 -10.59 -4.62
C LEU A 54 15.33 -12.04 -4.14
N GLU A 55 14.86 -12.96 -4.99
CA GLU A 55 14.83 -14.39 -4.67
C GLU A 55 16.19 -15.09 -4.82
N ARG A 56 16.40 -16.17 -4.05
CA ARG A 56 17.61 -17.00 -4.13
C ARG A 56 17.76 -17.63 -5.51
N THR A 57 16.66 -17.83 -6.20
CA THR A 57 16.61 -18.41 -7.56
C THR A 57 17.40 -17.58 -8.58
N TYR A 58 17.54 -16.26 -8.40
CA TYR A 58 18.41 -15.43 -9.25
C TYR A 58 19.91 -15.74 -9.12
N PHE A 59 20.31 -16.52 -8.10
CA PHE A 59 21.69 -16.92 -7.85
C PHE A 59 22.05 -18.27 -8.51
N ASP A 60 21.09 -18.92 -9.18
CA ASP A 60 21.40 -20.08 -10.01
C ASP A 60 22.13 -19.63 -11.28
N ASN A 61 23.46 -19.81 -11.27
CA ASN A 61 24.30 -19.41 -12.39
C ASN A 61 24.13 -20.29 -13.65
N ALA A 62 23.55 -21.49 -13.52
CA ALA A 62 23.20 -22.31 -14.68
C ALA A 62 21.92 -21.78 -15.35
N ALA A 63 20.94 -21.33 -14.57
CA ALA A 63 19.71 -20.74 -15.08
C ALA A 63 19.87 -19.28 -15.54
N PHE A 64 20.67 -18.49 -14.81
CA PHE A 64 20.88 -17.05 -15.02
C PHE A 64 22.37 -16.68 -14.93
N PRO A 65 23.16 -17.01 -15.97
CA PRO A 65 24.61 -16.80 -15.97
C PRO A 65 25.02 -15.36 -15.65
N ASN A 66 25.85 -15.20 -14.61
CA ASN A 66 26.38 -13.91 -14.17
C ASN A 66 25.30 -12.85 -13.85
N LEU A 67 24.12 -13.25 -13.39
CA LEU A 67 23.08 -12.29 -12.98
C LEU A 67 23.43 -11.57 -11.67
N THR A 68 23.91 -12.32 -10.68
CA THR A 68 24.20 -11.86 -9.30
C THR A 68 25.65 -12.12 -8.83
N PRO A 69 26.70 -11.78 -9.62
CA PRO A 69 28.05 -12.26 -9.33
C PRO A 69 28.64 -11.68 -8.04
N GLU A 70 28.44 -10.39 -7.74
CA GLU A 70 29.02 -9.70 -6.60
C GLU A 70 28.38 -10.16 -5.28
N LEU A 71 27.04 -10.13 -5.21
CA LEU A 71 26.32 -10.59 -4.03
C LEU A 71 26.39 -12.12 -3.88
N GLY A 72 26.47 -12.85 -4.98
CA GLY A 72 26.64 -14.31 -4.99
C GLY A 72 27.97 -14.74 -4.36
N ALA A 73 29.05 -14.00 -4.60
CA ALA A 73 30.34 -14.21 -3.94
C ALA A 73 30.21 -14.02 -2.42
N LEU A 74 29.58 -12.93 -1.97
CA LEU A 74 29.33 -12.68 -0.55
C LEU A 74 28.45 -13.75 0.09
N LYS A 75 27.36 -14.17 -0.56
CA LYS A 75 26.50 -15.27 -0.10
C LYS A 75 27.32 -16.55 0.12
N ASN A 76 28.29 -16.83 -0.76
CA ASN A 76 29.15 -18.00 -0.64
C ASN A 76 30.20 -17.91 0.49
N GLU A 77 30.39 -16.75 1.12
CA GLU A 77 31.26 -16.59 2.30
C GLU A 77 30.53 -16.79 3.64
N GLY A 78 29.20 -16.92 3.60
CA GLY A 78 28.34 -16.95 4.78
C GLY A 78 27.59 -18.26 4.99
N LEU A 79 26.61 -18.19 5.89
CA LEU A 79 25.59 -19.22 6.09
C LEU A 79 24.45 -19.00 5.10
N ASP A 80 24.38 -19.80 4.04
CA ASP A 80 23.34 -19.72 2.99
C ASP A 80 22.28 -20.79 3.22
N PHE A 81 21.02 -20.38 3.39
CA PHE A 81 19.93 -21.31 3.63
C PHE A 81 19.12 -21.55 2.35
N SER A 82 19.36 -22.69 1.71
CA SER A 82 19.03 -22.86 0.30
C SER A 82 17.56 -23.19 -0.01
N HIS A 83 16.79 -23.62 0.99
CA HIS A 83 15.39 -24.05 0.84
C HIS A 83 14.43 -23.22 1.67
N THR A 84 14.55 -21.88 1.57
CA THR A 84 13.63 -20.95 2.24
C THR A 84 12.36 -20.79 1.41
N MET A 85 11.29 -21.44 1.85
CA MET A 85 10.00 -21.43 1.15
C MET A 85 9.22 -20.15 1.41
N GLN A 86 8.52 -19.66 0.39
CA GLN A 86 7.43 -18.69 0.54
C GLN A 86 6.11 -19.41 0.89
N LEU A 87 5.43 -18.89 1.91
CA LEU A 87 4.16 -19.43 2.40
C LEU A 87 3.00 -18.43 2.17
N PRO A 88 1.74 -18.88 2.21
CA PRO A 88 0.59 -17.98 2.14
C PRO A 88 0.67 -16.88 3.22
N GLY A 89 0.38 -15.63 2.85
CA GLY A 89 0.48 -14.50 3.77
C GLY A 89 1.92 -14.07 4.07
N THR A 90 2.86 -14.36 3.17
CA THR A 90 4.28 -13.92 3.24
C THR A 90 4.76 -13.38 1.89
N ASP A 91 3.85 -13.12 0.97
CA ASP A 91 4.06 -13.00 -0.47
C ASP A 91 4.08 -11.56 -1.02
N TYR A 92 4.23 -10.57 -0.13
CA TYR A 92 4.38 -9.15 -0.44
C TYR A 92 5.18 -8.48 0.69
N THR A 93 5.81 -7.34 0.41
CA THR A 93 6.86 -6.74 1.25
C THR A 93 6.55 -6.72 2.75
N ILE A 94 5.43 -6.12 3.16
CA ILE A 94 5.08 -6.01 4.57
C ILE A 94 4.77 -7.38 5.20
N ALA A 95 4.21 -8.32 4.44
CA ALA A 95 3.99 -9.68 4.92
C ALA A 95 5.29 -10.44 5.12
N GLY A 96 6.26 -10.26 4.23
CA GLY A 96 7.61 -10.78 4.39
C GLY A 96 8.33 -10.22 5.63
N MET A 97 8.19 -8.92 5.86
CA MET A 97 8.72 -8.25 7.05
C MET A 97 8.06 -8.78 8.34
N VAL A 98 6.73 -8.88 8.37
CA VAL A 98 5.99 -9.45 9.52
C VAL A 98 6.40 -10.89 9.77
N ALA A 99 6.45 -11.73 8.73
CA ALA A 99 6.87 -13.11 8.86
C ALA A 99 8.29 -13.22 9.40
N SER A 100 9.23 -12.50 8.79
CA SER A 100 10.63 -12.56 9.20
C SER A 100 10.91 -12.00 10.58
N GLN A 101 10.14 -11.02 11.08
CA GLN A 101 10.38 -10.43 12.40
C GLN A 101 9.53 -11.04 13.51
N CYS A 102 8.30 -11.44 13.23
CA CYS A 102 7.33 -11.91 14.23
C CYS A 102 7.08 -13.43 14.18
N GLY A 103 7.62 -14.12 13.17
CA GLY A 103 7.44 -15.56 13.00
C GLY A 103 6.00 -15.98 12.77
N ILE A 104 5.18 -15.12 12.16
CA ILE A 104 3.78 -15.39 11.78
C ILE A 104 3.49 -14.79 10.39
N PRO A 105 2.61 -15.38 9.56
CA PRO A 105 2.22 -14.76 8.30
C PRO A 105 1.29 -13.57 8.56
N LEU A 106 1.24 -12.63 7.61
CA LEU A 106 0.31 -11.50 7.66
C LEU A 106 -1.05 -11.90 7.07
N PHE A 107 -1.92 -12.41 7.93
CA PHE A 107 -3.34 -12.57 7.65
C PHE A 107 -4.14 -11.50 8.38
N ALA A 108 -4.85 -10.67 7.62
CA ALA A 108 -5.75 -9.66 8.15
C ALA A 108 -7.20 -9.95 7.67
N PRO A 109 -8.22 -9.44 8.37
CA PRO A 109 -9.61 -9.44 7.90
C PRO A 109 -9.85 -8.55 6.66
N PHE A 110 -8.83 -7.81 6.24
CA PHE A 110 -8.84 -6.84 5.15
C PHE A 110 -7.62 -7.06 4.26
N GLU A 111 -7.54 -6.36 3.12
CA GLU A 111 -6.38 -6.42 2.25
C GLU A 111 -5.10 -6.05 3.01
N GLY A 112 -4.06 -6.88 2.93
CA GLY A 112 -2.85 -6.72 3.75
C GLY A 112 -2.17 -5.34 3.65
N ASN A 113 -2.23 -4.70 2.48
CA ASN A 113 -1.69 -3.35 2.26
C ASN A 113 -2.57 -2.23 2.86
N ALA A 114 -3.82 -2.53 3.22
CA ALA A 114 -4.71 -1.60 3.92
C ALA A 114 -4.43 -1.52 5.43
N SER A 115 -3.40 -2.23 5.92
CA SER A 115 -2.96 -2.16 7.31
C SER A 115 -2.45 -0.78 7.75
N ALA A 116 -2.20 0.16 6.81
CA ALA A 116 -1.89 1.56 7.13
C ALA A 116 -3.02 2.29 7.89
N SER A 117 -4.22 1.72 7.86
CA SER A 117 -5.43 2.31 8.44
C SER A 117 -5.76 1.77 9.83
N VAL A 118 -5.00 0.78 10.34
CA VAL A 118 -5.07 0.34 11.74
C VAL A 118 -4.10 1.13 12.63
N SER A 119 -4.36 1.13 13.94
CA SER A 119 -3.55 1.84 14.93
C SER A 119 -2.33 1.05 15.44
N SER A 120 -2.35 -0.28 15.32
CA SER A 120 -1.25 -1.15 15.71
C SER A 120 -1.29 -2.47 14.94
N PHE A 121 -0.13 -3.07 14.72
CA PHE A 121 -0.02 -4.45 14.23
C PHE A 121 0.09 -5.40 15.42
N PHE A 122 -0.64 -6.53 15.37
CA PHE A 122 -0.55 -7.66 16.31
C PHE A 122 -0.09 -7.28 17.73
N PRO A 123 -0.87 -6.48 18.48
CA PRO A 123 -0.38 -5.75 19.66
C PRO A 123 0.08 -6.63 20.83
N GLN A 124 -0.23 -7.92 20.81
CA GLN A 124 0.19 -8.89 21.82
C GLN A 124 1.35 -9.77 21.35
N ASN A 125 1.75 -9.68 20.09
CA ASN A 125 2.83 -10.48 19.54
C ASN A 125 4.18 -9.81 19.82
N ILE A 126 5.14 -10.62 20.27
CA ILE A 126 6.51 -10.18 20.48
C ILE A 126 7.29 -10.48 19.21
N CYS A 127 7.82 -9.43 18.58
CA CYS A 127 8.64 -9.54 17.37
C CYS A 127 10.12 -9.26 17.67
N LEU A 128 11.00 -9.57 16.72
CA LEU A 128 12.44 -9.35 16.84
C LEU A 128 12.78 -7.90 17.23
N GLY A 129 12.10 -6.91 16.63
CA GLY A 129 12.27 -5.49 16.96
C GLY A 129 12.00 -5.18 18.44
N ASP A 130 10.94 -5.75 19.02
CA ASP A 130 10.60 -5.59 20.45
C ASP A 130 11.71 -6.13 21.35
N ILE A 131 12.20 -7.32 21.02
CA ILE A 131 13.24 -8.00 21.79
C ILE A 131 14.55 -7.20 21.73
N LEU A 132 14.93 -6.73 20.54
CA LEU A 132 16.11 -5.88 20.36
C LEU A 132 15.97 -4.58 21.14
N LYS A 133 14.82 -3.90 21.06
CA LYS A 133 14.55 -2.65 21.77
C LYS A 133 14.69 -2.83 23.28
N ASN A 134 14.04 -3.85 23.83
CA ASN A 134 14.10 -4.18 25.26
C ASN A 134 15.50 -4.64 25.71
N SER A 135 16.33 -5.10 24.77
CA SER A 135 17.73 -5.48 25.00
C SER A 135 18.70 -4.29 24.85
N GLY A 136 18.18 -3.06 24.74
CA GLY A 136 18.96 -1.83 24.69
C GLY A 136 19.48 -1.45 23.30
N TYR A 137 18.97 -2.06 22.23
CA TYR A 137 19.30 -1.67 20.86
C TYR A 137 18.58 -0.36 20.49
N GLN A 138 19.26 0.49 19.74
CA GLN A 138 18.61 1.50 18.91
C GLN A 138 18.21 0.86 17.58
N ASN A 139 16.91 0.76 17.34
CA ASN A 139 16.39 0.13 16.13
C ASN A 139 16.12 1.20 15.06
N TYR A 140 16.84 1.09 13.94
CA TYR A 140 16.73 1.95 12.76
C TYR A 140 16.14 1.19 11.59
N PHE A 141 15.28 1.86 10.82
CA PHE A 141 14.80 1.38 9.54
C PHE A 141 14.98 2.46 8.47
N VAL A 142 15.59 2.11 7.34
CA VAL A 142 15.85 3.01 6.21
C VAL A 142 15.32 2.38 4.92
N GLN A 143 14.54 3.12 4.15
CA GLN A 143 14.07 2.67 2.83
C GLN A 143 13.90 3.85 1.88
N GLY A 144 13.88 3.58 0.57
CA GLY A 144 13.64 4.62 -0.44
C GLY A 144 12.18 5.04 -0.54
N ALA A 145 11.26 4.11 -0.27
CA ALA A 145 9.82 4.32 -0.40
C ALA A 145 9.20 5.10 0.77
N ASN A 146 7.98 5.60 0.58
CA ASN A 146 7.22 6.25 1.66
C ASN A 146 6.86 5.22 2.75
N LEU A 147 7.13 5.53 4.02
CA LEU A 147 6.86 4.62 5.15
C LEU A 147 5.37 4.31 5.36
N ARG A 148 4.47 5.19 4.93
CA ARG A 148 3.02 4.94 5.02
C ARG A 148 2.56 3.83 4.08
N PHE A 149 3.32 3.55 3.02
CA PHE A 149 2.98 2.52 2.05
C PHE A 149 2.88 1.14 2.71
N ALA A 150 1.71 0.51 2.59
CA ALA A 150 1.33 -0.76 3.21
C ALA A 150 1.37 -0.79 4.76
N GLY A 151 1.40 0.36 5.43
CA GLY A 151 1.39 0.46 6.89
C GLY A 151 2.70 0.06 7.56
N LYS A 152 3.84 0.15 6.85
CA LYS A 152 5.17 -0.16 7.40
C LYS A 152 5.49 0.71 8.62
N ASP A 153 5.13 2.00 8.58
CA ASP A 153 5.29 2.92 9.71
C ASP A 153 4.55 2.44 10.96
N VAL A 154 3.30 1.99 10.81
CA VAL A 154 2.49 1.47 11.92
C VAL A 154 3.12 0.19 12.47
N PHE A 155 3.49 -0.75 11.60
CA PHE A 155 4.12 -2.01 12.00
C PHE A 155 5.43 -1.78 12.77
N LEU A 156 6.37 -1.04 12.18
CA LEU A 156 7.68 -0.81 12.76
C LEU A 156 7.59 -0.06 14.10
N LYS A 157 6.74 0.98 14.20
CA LYS A 157 6.50 1.69 15.47
C LYS A 157 5.84 0.80 16.53
N SER A 158 4.94 -0.09 16.11
CA SER A 158 4.29 -1.03 17.03
C SER A 158 5.29 -2.04 17.62
N HIS A 159 6.38 -2.32 16.89
CA HIS A 159 7.34 -3.36 17.24
C HIS A 159 8.76 -2.83 17.49
N GLY A 160 8.87 -1.75 18.27
CA GLY A 160 10.14 -1.32 18.88
C GLY A 160 11.10 -0.53 17.98
N PHE A 161 10.64 0.00 16.83
CA PHE A 161 11.45 0.91 16.01
C PHE A 161 11.07 2.37 16.26
N ASP A 162 12.04 3.16 16.73
CA ASP A 162 11.84 4.60 16.96
C ASP A 162 12.42 5.48 15.84
N HIS A 163 13.36 4.93 15.05
CA HIS A 163 14.11 5.69 14.05
C HIS A 163 13.77 5.21 12.66
N LEU A 164 12.81 5.87 12.01
CA LEU A 164 12.31 5.49 10.68
C LEU A 164 12.64 6.56 9.64
N TYR A 165 13.21 6.14 8.51
CA TYR A 165 13.57 7.01 7.39
C TYR A 165 12.99 6.44 6.09
N GLY A 166 12.02 7.14 5.50
CA GLY A 166 11.49 6.86 4.17
C GLY A 166 11.65 8.05 3.23
N ALA A 167 10.92 8.03 2.12
CA ALA A 167 10.99 9.06 1.08
C ALA A 167 10.84 10.52 1.60
N GLU A 168 10.02 10.75 2.62
CA GLU A 168 9.78 12.09 3.16
C GLU A 168 10.91 12.53 4.11
N GLU A 169 11.32 11.66 5.02
CA GLU A 169 12.41 11.91 5.97
C GLU A 169 13.75 12.04 5.24
N LEU A 170 13.98 11.20 4.23
CA LEU A 170 15.20 11.19 3.41
C LEU A 170 15.35 12.46 2.55
N LYS A 171 14.25 13.15 2.21
CA LYS A 171 14.25 14.31 1.30
C LYS A 171 15.22 15.42 1.71
N THR A 172 15.48 15.56 3.01
CA THR A 172 16.32 16.65 3.55
C THR A 172 17.76 16.22 3.86
N VAL A 173 18.07 14.93 3.73
CA VAL A 173 19.38 14.37 4.11
C VAL A 173 20.14 13.80 2.92
N VAL A 174 19.44 13.33 1.87
CA VAL A 174 20.10 12.82 0.66
C VAL A 174 20.77 13.93 -0.13
N ALA A 175 21.80 13.58 -0.89
CA ALA A 175 22.52 14.53 -1.73
C ALA A 175 21.67 15.10 -2.89
N ASP A 176 20.75 14.29 -3.44
CA ASP A 176 19.91 14.68 -4.57
C ASP A 176 18.45 14.29 -4.31
N PRO A 177 17.62 15.19 -3.75
CA PRO A 177 16.23 14.91 -3.43
C PRO A 177 15.35 14.63 -4.65
N SER A 178 15.80 15.00 -5.85
CA SER A 178 15.06 14.84 -7.12
C SER A 178 15.28 13.48 -7.78
N TYR A 179 16.36 12.79 -7.43
CA TYR A 179 16.72 11.50 -7.98
C TYR A 179 15.91 10.36 -7.34
N ARG A 180 14.73 10.13 -7.92
CA ARG A 180 13.74 9.16 -7.45
C ARG A 180 13.10 8.45 -8.64
N ASN A 181 12.66 7.21 -8.41
CA ASN A 181 11.74 6.49 -9.29
C ASN A 181 10.29 6.63 -8.79
N ASP A 182 9.35 5.95 -9.44
CA ASP A 182 7.91 6.03 -9.12
C ASP A 182 7.59 5.57 -7.67
N TRP A 183 8.44 4.75 -7.05
CA TRP A 183 8.26 4.21 -5.69
C TRP A 183 9.04 4.96 -4.62
N GLY A 184 10.15 5.62 -4.96
CA GLY A 184 10.97 6.34 -3.99
C GLY A 184 12.39 6.60 -4.45
N PHE A 185 13.30 6.75 -3.49
CA PHE A 185 14.73 6.83 -3.78
C PHE A 185 15.29 5.50 -4.29
N TYR A 186 16.23 5.61 -5.23
CA TYR A 186 16.97 4.47 -5.79
C TYR A 186 17.85 3.78 -4.73
N ASP A 187 18.16 2.50 -4.95
CA ASP A 187 18.90 1.66 -4.00
C ASP A 187 20.29 2.22 -3.66
N ASP A 188 20.98 2.80 -4.65
CA ASP A 188 22.28 3.44 -4.47
C ASP A 188 22.24 4.55 -3.41
N THR A 189 21.17 5.33 -3.39
CA THR A 189 20.95 6.45 -2.48
C THR A 189 20.59 5.94 -1.09
N VAL A 190 19.70 4.96 -1.01
CA VAL A 190 19.24 4.37 0.26
C VAL A 190 20.39 3.66 0.98
N LEU A 191 21.18 2.88 0.25
CA LEU A 191 22.29 2.11 0.82
C LEU A 191 23.49 3.00 1.20
N ASP A 192 23.69 4.13 0.53
CA ASP A 192 24.66 5.15 0.96
C ASP A 192 24.24 5.80 2.30
N GLU A 193 22.95 6.13 2.46
CA GLU A 193 22.43 6.65 3.74
C GLU A 193 22.47 5.59 4.86
N ALA A 194 22.18 4.32 4.53
CA ALA A 194 22.32 3.20 5.47
C ALA A 194 23.80 3.04 5.91
N TRP A 195 24.75 3.19 4.99
CA TRP A 195 26.19 3.19 5.30
C TRP A 195 26.58 4.32 6.25
N LYS A 196 26.19 5.56 5.97
CA LYS A 196 26.44 6.70 6.85
C LYS A 196 25.86 6.47 8.25
N LYS A 197 24.66 5.90 8.33
CA LYS A 197 24.01 5.57 9.59
C LYS A 197 24.77 4.47 10.35
N PHE A 198 25.14 3.39 9.68
CA PHE A 198 25.94 2.31 10.23
C PHE A 198 27.25 2.85 10.83
N GLU A 199 27.99 3.67 10.08
CA GLU A 199 29.25 4.25 10.53
C GLU A 199 29.05 5.14 11.77
N ALA A 200 28.06 6.04 11.74
CA ALA A 200 27.78 6.94 12.85
C ALA A 200 27.40 6.17 14.14
N LEU A 201 26.53 5.18 14.03
CA LEU A 201 26.11 4.35 15.17
C LEU A 201 27.28 3.54 15.72
N SER A 202 28.07 2.94 14.84
CA SER A 202 29.24 2.15 15.25
C SER A 202 30.30 3.00 15.95
N ARG A 203 30.54 4.24 15.51
CA ARG A 203 31.43 5.20 16.17
C ARG A 203 30.92 5.65 17.55
N SER A 204 29.61 5.70 17.75
CA SER A 204 29.01 6.11 19.03
C SER A 204 29.16 5.05 20.14
N GLY A 205 29.51 3.81 19.78
CA GLY A 205 29.54 2.67 20.72
C GLY A 205 28.16 2.22 21.20
N GLN A 206 27.08 2.81 20.68
CA GLN A 206 25.72 2.35 20.96
C GLN A 206 25.44 1.06 20.20
N ARG A 207 24.72 0.16 20.87
CA ARG A 207 24.22 -1.06 20.25
C ARG A 207 23.04 -0.72 19.34
N PHE A 208 23.06 -1.23 18.12
CA PHE A 208 22.01 -0.90 17.16
C PHE A 208 21.60 -2.08 16.31
N SER A 209 20.36 -1.99 15.81
CA SER A 209 19.93 -2.74 14.64
C SER A 209 19.62 -1.75 13.52
N LEU A 210 20.13 -2.03 12.32
CA LEU A 210 19.90 -1.23 11.13
C LEU A 210 19.23 -2.13 10.09
N PHE A 211 17.93 -1.93 9.93
CA PHE A 211 17.15 -2.57 8.88
C PHE A 211 17.10 -1.66 7.66
N THR A 212 17.28 -2.23 6.48
CA THR A 212 17.12 -1.51 5.21
C THR A 212 16.33 -2.34 4.21
N LEU A 213 15.58 -1.68 3.33
CA LEU A 213 14.78 -2.31 2.29
C LEU A 213 15.08 -1.64 0.94
N THR A 214 15.51 -2.43 -0.04
CA THR A 214 15.67 -1.98 -1.42
C THR A 214 14.32 -1.82 -2.12
N VAL A 215 14.28 -1.13 -3.26
CA VAL A 215 13.05 -0.91 -4.04
C VAL A 215 13.27 -0.97 -5.55
N ASP A 216 14.50 -0.92 -6.05
CA ASP A 216 14.75 -0.86 -7.50
C ASP A 216 14.26 -2.12 -8.24
N THR A 217 14.14 -3.26 -7.58
CA THR A 217 13.61 -4.51 -8.16
C THR A 217 12.08 -4.61 -8.13
N HIS A 218 11.38 -3.59 -7.63
CA HIS A 218 9.93 -3.58 -7.52
C HIS A 218 9.25 -3.66 -8.89
N HIS A 219 8.11 -4.37 -8.96
CA HIS A 219 7.29 -4.48 -10.16
C HIS A 219 6.72 -3.11 -10.61
N PRO A 220 6.34 -2.91 -11.90
CA PRO A 220 6.15 -3.92 -12.95
C PRO A 220 7.44 -4.49 -13.54
N ASP A 221 8.51 -3.71 -13.72
CA ASP A 221 9.73 -4.18 -14.41
C ASP A 221 11.05 -3.79 -13.74
N GLY A 222 11.02 -2.99 -12.66
CA GLY A 222 12.21 -2.53 -11.94
C GLY A 222 12.90 -1.29 -12.55
N PHE A 223 13.80 -0.73 -11.76
CA PHE A 223 14.53 0.51 -11.97
C PHE A 223 16.03 0.24 -11.86
N ILE A 224 16.83 1.11 -12.49
CA ILE A 224 18.28 0.91 -12.58
C ILE A 224 18.95 2.14 -11.99
N SER A 225 19.61 1.98 -10.84
CA SER A 225 20.44 3.00 -10.21
C SER A 225 21.53 3.52 -11.17
N ARG A 226 21.84 4.82 -11.09
CA ARG A 226 22.79 5.52 -11.96
C ARG A 226 24.24 5.08 -11.73
N THR A 227 24.56 4.62 -10.53
CA THR A 227 25.92 4.20 -10.12
C THR A 227 26.29 2.78 -10.55
N CYS A 228 25.31 1.92 -10.85
CA CYS A 228 25.57 0.53 -11.21
C CYS A 228 26.43 0.42 -12.49
N ASN A 229 27.37 -0.52 -12.50
CA ASN A 229 28.08 -0.88 -13.71
C ASN A 229 27.21 -1.79 -14.60
N ARG A 230 26.40 -2.65 -13.98
CA ARG A 230 25.56 -3.66 -14.66
C ARG A 230 24.15 -3.15 -14.97
N LYS A 231 24.04 -2.24 -15.95
CA LYS A 231 22.75 -1.60 -16.32
C LYS A 231 21.90 -2.37 -17.34
N ARG A 232 22.37 -3.53 -17.81
CA ARG A 232 21.68 -4.32 -18.81
C ARG A 232 22.00 -5.78 -18.65
N TYR A 233 20.97 -6.61 -18.70
CA TYR A 233 21.07 -8.06 -18.72
C TYR A 233 20.23 -8.61 -19.88
N ASP A 234 20.89 -9.36 -20.76
CA ASP A 234 20.25 -10.00 -21.91
C ASP A 234 19.99 -11.48 -21.59
N TYR A 235 18.79 -11.95 -21.90
CA TYR A 235 18.37 -13.33 -21.74
C TYR A 235 17.69 -13.82 -23.02
N ASP A 236 18.07 -15.00 -23.50
CA ASP A 236 17.65 -15.52 -24.81
C ASP A 236 17.84 -14.49 -25.96
N GLY A 237 18.95 -13.74 -25.92
CA GLY A 237 19.29 -12.74 -26.93
C GLY A 237 18.44 -11.45 -26.91
N LYS A 238 17.67 -11.21 -25.84
CA LYS A 238 16.86 -9.99 -25.68
C LYS A 238 17.11 -9.32 -24.33
N PRO A 239 17.06 -7.98 -24.25
CA PRO A 239 17.14 -7.29 -22.97
C PRO A 239 15.95 -7.65 -22.09
N ASN A 240 16.22 -7.82 -20.80
CA ASN A 240 15.18 -8.03 -19.80
C ASN A 240 15.33 -6.98 -18.69
N GLN A 241 14.31 -6.14 -18.52
CA GLN A 241 14.37 -5.00 -17.60
C GLN A 241 14.46 -5.46 -16.15
N SER A 242 13.66 -6.44 -15.73
CA SER A 242 13.71 -6.98 -14.37
C SER A 242 15.03 -7.65 -14.04
N PHE A 243 15.61 -8.43 -14.95
CA PHE A 243 16.96 -8.98 -14.72
C PHE A 243 18.03 -7.88 -14.67
N SER A 244 17.87 -6.80 -15.45
CA SER A 244 18.80 -5.66 -15.38
C SER A 244 18.70 -4.94 -14.02
N ALA A 245 17.48 -4.74 -13.50
CA ALA A 245 17.26 -4.19 -12.17
C ALA A 245 17.86 -5.09 -11.07
N VAL A 246 17.66 -6.41 -11.15
CA VAL A 246 18.27 -7.39 -10.24
C VAL A 246 19.80 -7.32 -10.29
N SER A 247 20.39 -7.27 -11.48
CA SER A 247 21.85 -7.20 -11.66
C SER A 247 22.46 -5.93 -11.08
N CYS A 248 21.72 -4.82 -11.10
CA CYS A 248 22.12 -3.55 -10.49
C CYS A 248 21.89 -3.54 -8.97
N SER A 249 20.71 -3.94 -8.48
CA SER A 249 20.39 -3.91 -7.05
C SER A 249 21.33 -4.81 -6.23
N GLN A 250 21.65 -6.02 -6.73
CA GLN A 250 22.61 -6.91 -6.07
C GLN A 250 24.03 -6.32 -6.01
N GLU A 251 24.44 -5.50 -7.00
CA GLU A 251 25.74 -4.81 -7.04
C GLU A 251 25.80 -3.77 -5.91
N ASN A 252 24.74 -2.95 -5.78
CA ASN A 252 24.64 -1.95 -4.71
C ASN A 252 24.61 -2.60 -3.31
N ILE A 253 23.86 -3.70 -3.13
CA ILE A 253 23.83 -4.45 -1.86
C ILE A 253 25.24 -4.99 -1.54
N ALA A 254 25.93 -5.56 -2.53
CA ALA A 254 27.27 -6.08 -2.35
C ALA A 254 28.28 -4.97 -1.98
N GLU A 255 28.19 -3.80 -2.61
CA GLU A 255 29.01 -2.64 -2.26
C GLU A 255 28.80 -2.21 -0.80
N PHE A 256 27.53 -2.11 -0.36
CA PHE A 256 27.20 -1.77 1.02
C PHE A 256 27.77 -2.77 2.03
N ILE A 257 27.61 -4.07 1.77
CA ILE A 257 28.17 -5.13 2.61
C ILE A 257 29.70 -5.06 2.65
N ASN A 258 30.34 -4.82 1.50
CA ASN A 258 31.81 -4.70 1.43
C ASN A 258 32.33 -3.47 2.20
N LYS A 259 31.62 -2.34 2.18
CA LYS A 259 31.95 -1.18 3.04
C LYS A 259 31.91 -1.55 4.52
N ILE A 260 30.88 -2.29 4.95
CA ILE A 260 30.79 -2.80 6.33
C ILE A 260 31.96 -3.74 6.65
N LYS A 261 32.21 -4.75 5.81
CA LYS A 261 33.29 -5.75 6.01
C LYS A 261 34.67 -5.12 6.08
N ALA A 262 34.92 -4.06 5.31
CA ALA A 262 36.18 -3.32 5.32
C ALA A 262 36.35 -2.43 6.57
N SER A 263 35.28 -2.20 7.34
CA SER A 263 35.30 -1.37 8.54
C SER A 263 35.79 -2.14 9.78
N PRO A 264 36.34 -1.47 10.81
CA PRO A 264 36.77 -2.14 12.04
C PRO A 264 35.62 -2.68 12.90
N TRP A 265 34.37 -2.32 12.58
CA TRP A 265 33.17 -2.71 13.34
C TRP A 265 32.50 -3.98 12.83
N PHE A 266 32.93 -4.52 11.69
CA PHE A 266 32.38 -5.76 11.16
C PHE A 266 32.52 -6.92 12.16
N LYS A 267 33.64 -6.99 12.88
CA LYS A 267 33.91 -8.02 13.90
C LYS A 267 32.82 -8.14 14.99
N ASP A 268 32.06 -7.07 15.21
CA ASP A 268 30.98 -6.99 16.21
C ASP A 268 29.59 -6.92 15.54
N THR A 269 29.48 -7.28 14.25
CA THR A 269 28.27 -7.12 13.44
C THR A 269 27.84 -8.42 12.77
N VAL A 270 26.53 -8.70 12.84
CA VAL A 270 25.86 -9.71 12.04
C VAL A 270 25.14 -9.01 10.88
N ILE A 271 25.43 -9.44 9.65
CA ILE A 271 24.75 -8.96 8.45
C ILE A 271 23.82 -10.07 7.96
N VAL A 272 22.55 -9.74 7.78
CA VAL A 272 21.53 -10.63 7.22
C VAL A 272 21.08 -10.06 5.90
N VAL A 273 20.99 -10.90 4.86
CA VAL A 273 20.35 -10.56 3.60
C VAL A 273 19.20 -11.52 3.37
N SER A 274 18.01 -10.98 3.16
CA SER A 274 16.77 -11.74 3.07
C SER A 274 15.93 -11.20 1.92
N SER A 275 15.23 -12.08 1.19
CA SER A 275 14.06 -11.62 0.44
C SER A 275 13.03 -11.09 1.41
N ASP A 276 12.27 -10.10 0.99
CA ASP A 276 10.94 -9.85 1.54
C ASP A 276 9.94 -10.88 0.97
N HIS A 277 9.97 -11.13 -0.33
CA HIS A 277 9.21 -12.16 -1.03
C HIS A 277 9.84 -12.54 -2.38
N LEU A 278 9.27 -13.56 -3.02
CA LEU A 278 9.54 -13.96 -4.40
C LEU A 278 9.04 -12.88 -5.35
N ALA A 279 9.75 -12.67 -6.47
CA ALA A 279 9.39 -11.66 -7.45
C ALA A 279 7.97 -11.84 -7.98
N MET A 280 7.19 -10.76 -8.12
CA MET A 280 5.83 -10.81 -8.70
C MET A 280 5.86 -10.83 -10.24
N ASN A 281 4.69 -10.76 -10.89
CA ASN A 281 4.60 -10.75 -12.34
C ASN A 281 5.34 -9.54 -12.94
N ASN A 282 6.41 -9.81 -13.69
CA ASN A 282 7.33 -8.85 -14.31
C ASN A 282 8.00 -9.46 -15.55
N THR A 283 8.91 -8.75 -16.24
CA THR A 283 9.59 -9.32 -17.41
C THR A 283 10.42 -10.58 -17.14
N ALA A 284 10.82 -10.87 -15.89
CA ALA A 284 11.55 -12.08 -15.51
C ALA A 284 10.65 -13.28 -15.12
N TRP A 285 9.39 -13.03 -14.73
CA TRP A 285 8.47 -13.99 -14.11
C TRP A 285 8.33 -15.33 -14.85
N LYS A 286 8.15 -15.29 -16.18
CA LYS A 286 8.00 -16.52 -17.00
C LYS A 286 9.25 -17.41 -17.02
N TYR A 287 10.42 -16.85 -16.75
CA TYR A 287 11.69 -17.59 -16.69
C TYR A 287 11.91 -18.15 -15.28
N LEU A 288 11.58 -17.38 -14.25
CA LEU A 288 11.65 -17.80 -12.85
C LEU A 288 10.71 -18.98 -12.57
N ASN A 289 9.50 -18.97 -13.12
CA ASN A 289 8.53 -20.06 -12.93
C ASN A 289 8.90 -21.38 -13.63
N LYS A 290 10.00 -21.43 -14.38
CA LYS A 290 10.58 -22.68 -14.87
C LYS A 290 11.55 -23.33 -13.87
N GLN A 291 11.86 -22.62 -12.78
CA GLN A 291 12.78 -23.02 -11.73
C GLN A 291 12.03 -23.40 -10.45
N ASP A 292 12.72 -24.06 -9.52
CA ASP A 292 12.24 -24.22 -8.15
C ASP A 292 12.54 -22.95 -7.34
N ARG A 293 11.48 -22.18 -7.04
CA ARG A 293 11.61 -20.81 -6.53
C ARG A 293 11.75 -20.78 -5.02
N ASN A 294 12.81 -20.11 -4.54
CA ASN A 294 13.13 -20.01 -3.12
C ASN A 294 13.48 -18.57 -2.72
N ASN A 295 13.01 -18.14 -1.56
CA ASN A 295 13.43 -16.88 -0.96
C ASN A 295 14.93 -16.95 -0.60
N LEU A 296 15.61 -15.82 -0.72
CA LEU A 296 16.98 -15.61 -0.25
C LEU A 296 16.97 -15.44 1.26
N PHE A 297 17.87 -16.14 1.94
CA PHE A 297 18.23 -15.85 3.31
C PHE A 297 19.66 -16.33 3.56
N PHE A 298 20.58 -15.40 3.78
CA PHE A 298 21.94 -15.73 4.19
C PHE A 298 22.48 -14.76 5.25
N ILE A 299 23.47 -15.23 6.00
CA ILE A 299 24.03 -14.50 7.13
C ILE A 299 25.56 -14.45 7.03
N LEU A 300 26.13 -13.26 7.22
CA LEU A 300 27.55 -13.04 7.40
C LEU A 300 27.82 -12.62 8.85
N ARG A 301 28.80 -13.28 9.47
CA ARG A 301 29.18 -13.05 10.86
C ARG A 301 30.60 -12.55 10.93
N GLY A 302 30.81 -11.33 11.41
CA GLY A 302 32.16 -10.84 11.65
C GLY A 302 32.78 -11.38 12.94
N ASP A 303 31.96 -11.80 13.91
CA ASP A 303 32.41 -12.37 15.18
C ASP A 303 32.87 -13.82 15.03
N LYS A 304 32.20 -14.56 14.15
CA LYS A 304 32.46 -15.98 13.86
C LYS A 304 32.27 -16.25 12.37
N PRO A 305 33.27 -15.92 11.52
CA PRO A 305 33.20 -16.22 10.10
C PRO A 305 32.98 -17.71 9.86
N GLN A 306 31.94 -18.04 9.11
CA GLN A 306 31.57 -19.41 8.77
C GLN A 306 30.97 -19.44 7.38
N GLN A 307 31.41 -20.40 6.58
CA GLN A 307 30.96 -20.64 5.23
C GLN A 307 30.26 -22.01 5.17
N GLU A 308 28.96 -22.00 4.94
CA GLU A 308 28.18 -23.24 4.86
C GLU A 308 26.88 -23.03 4.08
N THR A 309 26.53 -23.98 3.20
CA THR A 309 25.21 -24.03 2.57
C THR A 309 24.34 -25.02 3.33
N LEU A 310 23.32 -24.51 4.01
CA LEU A 310 22.37 -25.26 4.82
C LEU A 310 21.11 -25.57 4.00
N ALA A 311 20.94 -26.84 3.63
CA ALA A 311 19.81 -27.32 2.84
C ALA A 311 18.58 -27.72 3.70
N VAL A 312 18.46 -27.18 4.91
CA VAL A 312 17.32 -27.44 5.79
C VAL A 312 16.03 -26.86 5.19
N LYS A 313 14.94 -27.62 5.26
CA LYS A 313 13.61 -27.12 4.85
C LYS A 313 13.17 -26.07 5.84
N ARG A 314 12.90 -24.87 5.37
CA ARG A 314 12.50 -23.75 6.24
C ARG A 314 11.57 -22.80 5.50
N ASN A 315 11.16 -21.72 6.16
CA ASN A 315 10.37 -20.67 5.53
C ASN A 315 10.71 -19.29 6.14
N THR A 316 10.13 -18.22 5.59
CA THR A 316 10.41 -16.84 6.02
C THR A 316 10.12 -16.59 7.50
N MET A 317 9.19 -17.33 8.13
CA MET A 317 8.91 -17.17 9.58
C MET A 317 10.10 -17.56 10.47
N ASP A 318 11.00 -18.39 9.96
CA ASP A 318 12.18 -18.88 10.70
C ASP A 318 13.31 -17.83 10.77
N ASN A 319 13.24 -16.77 9.95
CA ASN A 319 14.31 -15.78 9.80
C ASN A 319 14.65 -15.10 11.13
N GLY A 320 13.64 -14.51 11.80
CA GLY A 320 13.83 -13.76 13.04
C GLY A 320 14.29 -14.63 14.19
N ALA A 321 13.77 -15.86 14.29
CA ALA A 321 14.21 -16.83 15.29
C ALA A 321 15.66 -17.26 15.08
N THR A 322 16.09 -17.42 13.83
CA THR A 322 17.49 -17.74 13.50
C THR A 322 18.42 -16.58 13.85
N VAL A 323 18.01 -15.34 13.56
CA VAL A 323 18.77 -14.14 13.92
C VAL A 323 18.83 -13.96 15.44
N LEU A 324 17.72 -14.16 16.14
CA LEU A 324 17.66 -14.06 17.60
C LEU A 324 18.61 -15.07 18.29
N ASP A 325 18.62 -16.32 17.83
CA ASP A 325 19.52 -17.37 18.32
C ASP A 325 21.00 -16.96 18.14
N ILE A 326 21.38 -16.45 16.96
CA ILE A 326 22.74 -15.94 16.70
C ILE A 326 23.12 -14.80 17.64
N LEU A 327 22.18 -13.90 17.95
CA LEU A 327 22.41 -12.79 18.85
C LEU A 327 22.46 -13.21 20.33
N GLY A 328 22.15 -14.48 20.65
CA GLY A 328 22.19 -15.07 21.98
C GLY A 328 20.86 -15.07 22.73
N GLY A 329 19.74 -14.87 22.02
CA GLY A 329 18.39 -15.00 22.56
C GLY A 329 17.81 -16.40 22.39
N ASP A 330 16.48 -16.50 22.44
CA ASP A 330 15.77 -17.76 22.19
C ASP A 330 15.85 -18.21 20.73
N ASN A 331 15.59 -19.50 20.50
CA ASN A 331 15.61 -20.11 19.18
C ASN A 331 14.21 -20.24 18.53
N PHE A 332 13.25 -19.44 18.96
CA PHE A 332 11.88 -19.39 18.43
C PHE A 332 11.30 -17.98 18.53
N ILE A 333 10.41 -17.62 17.60
CA ILE A 333 9.55 -16.44 17.66
C ILE A 333 8.23 -16.85 16.99
N GLY A 334 7.11 -16.79 17.71
CA GLY A 334 5.81 -17.21 17.16
C GLY A 334 5.84 -18.65 16.65
N LEU A 335 5.51 -18.84 15.38
CA LEU A 335 5.57 -20.13 14.67
C LEU A 335 6.97 -20.46 14.12
N GLY A 336 7.86 -19.46 14.04
CA GLY A 336 9.22 -19.60 13.52
C GLY A 336 10.17 -20.32 14.47
N ARG A 337 11.17 -21.02 13.91
CA ARG A 337 12.24 -21.69 14.64
C ARG A 337 13.60 -21.34 14.05
N SER A 338 14.63 -21.27 14.90
CA SER A 338 15.99 -21.11 14.41
C SER A 338 16.35 -22.26 13.49
N SER A 339 16.80 -21.94 12.29
CA SER A 339 17.30 -22.92 11.33
C SER A 339 18.69 -23.48 11.69
N LEU A 340 19.23 -23.10 12.86
CA LEU A 340 20.51 -23.62 13.38
C LEU A 340 20.31 -24.62 14.52
N SER A 341 19.28 -24.44 15.35
CA SER A 341 19.12 -25.19 16.61
C SER A 341 17.69 -25.67 16.87
N GLY A 342 16.74 -25.35 15.99
CA GLY A 342 15.35 -25.76 16.08
C GLY A 342 14.91 -26.56 14.84
N GLN A 343 13.69 -27.08 14.91
CA GLN A 343 13.06 -27.80 13.79
C GLN A 343 11.94 -26.95 13.20
N SER A 344 12.05 -26.58 11.93
CA SER A 344 11.06 -25.72 11.26
C SER A 344 9.72 -26.42 11.10
N LEU A 345 8.63 -25.67 11.04
CA LEU A 345 7.32 -26.20 10.61
C LEU A 345 7.38 -26.84 9.22
N SER A 346 8.29 -26.38 8.36
CA SER A 346 8.53 -26.96 7.04
C SER A 346 9.18 -28.35 7.09
N GLU A 347 9.76 -28.74 8.22
CA GLU A 347 10.29 -30.10 8.46
C GLU A 347 9.26 -31.00 9.13
N VAL A 348 8.41 -30.42 9.98
CA VAL A 348 7.39 -31.16 10.74
C VAL A 348 6.20 -31.54 9.86
N PHE A 349 5.71 -30.61 9.05
CA PHE A 349 4.50 -30.82 8.26
C PHE A 349 4.80 -31.07 6.78
N LEU A 350 4.28 -32.19 6.25
CA LEU A 350 4.42 -32.53 4.83
C LEU A 350 3.81 -31.45 3.91
N ASN A 351 2.67 -30.88 4.30
CA ASN A 351 2.01 -29.78 3.60
C ASN A 351 1.88 -28.54 4.49
N VAL A 352 3.01 -27.88 4.75
CA VAL A 352 3.06 -26.67 5.59
C VAL A 352 2.19 -25.53 5.04
N LYS A 353 1.97 -25.43 3.73
CA LYS A 353 1.10 -24.39 3.13
C LYS A 353 -0.36 -24.54 3.55
N GLU A 354 -0.91 -25.75 3.45
CA GLU A 354 -2.26 -26.05 3.94
C GLU A 354 -2.36 -25.85 5.45
N LYS A 355 -1.32 -26.23 6.20
CA LYS A 355 -1.29 -26.06 7.65
C LYS A 355 -1.36 -24.60 8.07
N VAL A 356 -0.56 -23.74 7.42
CA VAL A 356 -0.58 -22.29 7.67
C VAL A 356 -1.95 -21.68 7.31
N LEU A 357 -2.58 -22.12 6.22
CA LEU A 357 -3.94 -21.68 5.87
C LEU A 357 -4.98 -22.14 6.90
N ALA A 358 -4.82 -23.32 7.50
CA ALA A 358 -5.70 -23.80 8.57
C ALA A 358 -5.56 -22.98 9.86
N MET A 359 -4.35 -22.49 10.17
CA MET A 359 -4.07 -21.61 11.32
C MET A 359 -4.53 -20.16 11.12
N LYS A 360 -5.03 -19.79 9.92
CA LYS A 360 -5.43 -18.42 9.59
C LYS A 360 -6.41 -17.79 10.61
N PRO A 361 -7.45 -18.48 11.13
CA PRO A 361 -8.34 -17.90 12.13
C PRO A 361 -7.63 -17.55 13.44
N ASP A 362 -6.67 -18.39 13.89
CA ASP A 362 -5.85 -18.15 15.06
C ASP A 362 -4.97 -16.91 14.89
N ILE A 363 -4.31 -16.81 13.74
CA ILE A 363 -3.45 -15.67 13.42
C ILE A 363 -4.27 -14.38 13.33
N ILE A 364 -5.47 -14.41 12.72
CA ILE A 364 -6.35 -13.23 12.68
C ILE A 364 -6.76 -12.79 14.09
N ARG A 365 -6.93 -13.71 15.05
CA ARG A 365 -7.26 -13.36 16.45
C ARG A 365 -6.15 -12.58 17.14
N LEU A 366 -4.89 -12.73 16.72
CA LEU A 366 -3.75 -11.99 17.28
C LEU A 366 -3.82 -10.47 17.04
N TRP A 367 -4.61 -10.02 16.06
CA TRP A 367 -4.91 -8.59 15.88
C TRP A 367 -5.72 -8.00 17.04
N ASN A 368 -6.37 -8.85 17.84
CA ASN A 368 -7.15 -8.46 19.01
C ASN A 368 -8.23 -7.39 18.70
N PHE A 369 -8.92 -7.53 17.55
CA PHE A 369 -10.01 -6.63 17.19
C PHE A 369 -11.19 -6.72 18.18
N PRO A 370 -11.94 -5.63 18.38
CA PRO A 370 -13.13 -5.65 19.24
C PRO A 370 -14.16 -6.69 18.81
N LYS A 371 -14.81 -7.31 19.80
CA LYS A 371 -15.88 -8.27 19.56
C LYS A 371 -17.25 -7.62 19.37
N GLU A 372 -17.43 -6.41 19.87
CA GLU A 372 -18.67 -5.65 19.78
C GLU A 372 -18.41 -4.16 19.55
N ILE A 373 -19.41 -3.49 18.99
CA ILE A 373 -19.47 -2.04 18.79
C ILE A 373 -20.90 -1.60 19.15
N LYS A 374 -21.12 -1.16 20.39
CA LYS A 374 -22.43 -0.63 20.86
C LYS A 374 -22.47 0.88 20.73
N ASP A 375 -21.49 1.53 21.34
CA ASP A 375 -21.27 2.97 21.27
C ASP A 375 -19.94 3.23 20.54
N PHE A 376 -19.88 4.28 19.74
CA PHE A 376 -18.68 4.68 19.03
C PHE A 376 -18.62 6.21 18.89
N THR A 377 -17.41 6.74 18.74
CA THR A 377 -17.17 8.16 18.53
C THR A 377 -16.44 8.38 17.22
N VAL A 378 -16.95 9.28 16.39
CA VAL A 378 -16.31 9.77 15.17
C VAL A 378 -15.67 11.13 15.48
N ASP A 379 -14.35 11.19 15.36
CA ASP A 379 -13.55 12.41 15.47
C ASP A 379 -13.23 12.89 14.05
N ARG A 380 -13.97 13.91 13.61
CA ARG A 380 -13.81 14.47 12.26
C ARG A 380 -12.45 15.13 12.07
N ASP A 381 -11.98 15.83 13.10
CA ASP A 381 -10.78 16.67 12.97
C ASP A 381 -9.52 15.80 12.95
N LYS A 382 -9.53 14.66 13.66
CA LYS A 382 -8.47 13.65 13.59
C LYS A 382 -8.68 12.62 12.47
N ASN A 383 -9.83 12.63 11.80
CA ASN A 383 -10.28 11.59 10.87
C ASN A 383 -10.17 10.17 11.47
N MET A 384 -10.72 9.99 12.67
CA MET A 384 -10.64 8.74 13.43
C MET A 384 -12.03 8.29 13.90
N ILE A 385 -12.18 6.99 14.10
CA ILE A 385 -13.28 6.40 14.86
C ILE A 385 -12.72 5.62 16.04
N ALA A 386 -13.39 5.73 17.19
CA ALA A 386 -13.07 4.99 18.40
C ALA A 386 -14.27 4.17 18.87
N PHE A 387 -14.04 2.89 19.17
CA PHE A 387 -15.04 2.01 19.79
C PHE A 387 -14.37 0.89 20.56
N SER A 388 -14.95 0.50 21.70
CA SER A 388 -14.48 -0.64 22.51
C SER A 388 -12.97 -0.60 22.83
N GLY A 389 -12.42 0.60 23.05
CA GLY A 389 -11.00 0.84 23.34
C GLY A 389 -10.07 0.86 22.11
N SER A 390 -10.56 0.49 20.93
CA SER A 390 -9.82 0.51 19.67
C SER A 390 -10.03 1.79 18.89
N HIS A 391 -9.03 2.16 18.09
CA HIS A 391 -9.04 3.36 17.25
C HIS A 391 -8.67 3.00 15.81
N PHE A 392 -9.40 3.54 14.84
CA PHE A 392 -9.19 3.29 13.41
C PHE A 392 -9.25 4.61 12.64
N ARG A 393 -8.48 4.70 11.55
CA ARG A 393 -8.55 5.85 10.64
C ARG A 393 -9.79 5.78 9.76
N LEU A 394 -10.29 6.93 9.37
CA LEU A 394 -11.36 7.08 8.40
C LEU A 394 -10.81 7.26 6.98
N PRO A 395 -11.53 6.79 5.94
CA PRO A 395 -12.84 6.14 6.01
C PRO A 395 -12.76 4.67 6.46
N LEU A 396 -13.87 4.15 6.99
CA LEU A 396 -13.93 2.78 7.53
C LEU A 396 -15.28 2.13 7.25
N LEU A 397 -15.24 0.87 6.80
CA LEU A 397 -16.38 -0.03 6.79
C LEU A 397 -16.21 -1.07 7.89
N LEU A 398 -17.26 -1.41 8.61
CA LEU A 398 -17.28 -2.46 9.61
C LEU A 398 -18.33 -3.50 9.21
N ARG A 399 -17.97 -4.78 9.18
CA ARG A 399 -18.93 -5.89 9.23
C ARG A 399 -19.17 -6.26 10.68
N VAL A 400 -20.43 -6.29 11.10
CA VAL A 400 -20.81 -6.51 12.50
C VAL A 400 -21.65 -7.78 12.62
N SER A 401 -21.37 -8.56 13.66
CA SER A 401 -22.16 -9.73 14.04
C SER A 401 -22.13 -9.89 15.57
N ASP A 402 -22.94 -10.81 16.10
CA ASP A 402 -23.09 -11.01 17.56
C ASP A 402 -21.78 -11.36 18.29
N LYS A 403 -20.78 -11.88 17.56
CA LYS A 403 -19.53 -12.38 18.16
C LYS A 403 -18.29 -11.60 17.73
N ARG A 404 -18.40 -10.67 16.78
CA ARG A 404 -17.24 -10.02 16.16
C ARG A 404 -17.59 -8.74 15.42
N VAL A 405 -16.64 -7.81 15.45
CA VAL A 405 -16.57 -6.64 14.58
C VAL A 405 -15.34 -6.79 13.68
N GLU A 406 -15.58 -6.78 12.38
CA GLU A 406 -14.53 -6.89 11.37
C GLU A 406 -14.32 -5.53 10.72
N PRO A 407 -13.17 -4.87 10.91
CA PRO A 407 -12.85 -3.63 10.23
C PRO A 407 -12.39 -3.89 8.79
N LEU A 408 -12.89 -3.10 7.85
CA LEU A 408 -12.51 -3.07 6.44
C LEU A 408 -12.12 -1.63 6.08
N PRO A 409 -10.84 -1.25 6.28
CA PRO A 409 -10.37 0.08 5.92
C PRO A 409 -10.22 0.28 4.41
N GLU A 410 -10.26 1.54 3.99
CA GLU A 410 -9.81 1.98 2.67
C GLU A 410 -8.36 2.47 2.77
N SER A 411 -7.57 2.20 1.74
CA SER A 411 -6.22 2.72 1.51
C SER A 411 -6.07 3.07 0.02
N GLU A 412 -4.97 3.74 -0.34
CA GLU A 412 -4.70 4.18 -1.72
C GLU A 412 -4.70 3.05 -2.77
N TYR A 413 -4.51 1.80 -2.34
CA TYR A 413 -4.39 0.63 -3.21
C TYR A 413 -5.51 -0.40 -3.02
N SER A 414 -6.44 -0.17 -2.09
CA SER A 414 -7.55 -1.09 -1.85
C SER A 414 -8.78 -0.72 -2.66
N ALA A 415 -9.66 -1.69 -2.92
CA ALA A 415 -10.97 -1.40 -3.47
C ALA A 415 -11.72 -0.35 -2.61
N PRO A 416 -12.44 0.61 -3.22
CA PRO A 416 -13.22 1.58 -2.45
C PRO A 416 -14.27 0.89 -1.56
N LEU A 417 -14.59 1.45 -0.39
CA LEU A 417 -15.48 0.81 0.59
C LEU A 417 -16.85 0.41 0.03
N ARG A 418 -17.36 1.16 -0.95
CA ARG A 418 -18.62 0.82 -1.65
C ARG A 418 -18.54 -0.54 -2.37
N PHE A 419 -17.41 -0.86 -2.99
CA PHE A 419 -17.21 -2.16 -3.64
C PHE A 419 -17.08 -3.27 -2.59
N GLN A 420 -16.36 -3.01 -1.50
CA GLN A 420 -16.21 -3.97 -0.40
C GLN A 420 -17.57 -4.26 0.28
N LEU A 421 -18.40 -3.23 0.48
CA LEU A 421 -19.74 -3.39 1.01
C LEU A 421 -20.63 -4.20 0.05
N ALA A 422 -20.47 -4.03 -1.26
CA ALA A 422 -21.24 -4.77 -2.26
C ALA A 422 -21.00 -6.29 -2.26
N ASP A 423 -19.98 -6.78 -1.54
CA ASP A 423 -19.69 -8.21 -1.34
C ASP A 423 -20.33 -8.78 -0.05
N PHE A 424 -21.05 -7.96 0.73
CA PHE A 424 -21.72 -8.40 1.95
C PHE A 424 -22.97 -9.21 1.62
N ALA A 425 -23.24 -10.24 2.44
CA ALA A 425 -24.49 -10.98 2.32
C ALA A 425 -25.69 -10.06 2.65
N PRO A 426 -26.90 -10.36 2.16
CA PRO A 426 -28.07 -9.51 2.37
C PRO A 426 -28.38 -9.18 3.84
N ARG A 427 -28.00 -10.08 4.76
CA ARG A 427 -28.22 -9.99 6.22
C ARG A 427 -27.03 -9.49 7.02
N ASP A 428 -25.87 -9.28 6.39
CA ASP A 428 -24.70 -8.82 7.12
C ASP A 428 -24.96 -7.40 7.64
N ASN A 429 -24.78 -7.22 8.94
CA ASN A 429 -24.87 -5.89 9.53
C ASN A 429 -23.59 -5.11 9.20
N PHE A 430 -23.73 -3.83 8.89
CA PHE A 430 -22.59 -2.97 8.63
C PHE A 430 -22.70 -1.62 9.34
N VAL A 431 -21.53 -1.02 9.61
CA VAL A 431 -21.39 0.41 9.89
C VAL A 431 -20.37 0.97 8.91
N TRP A 432 -20.72 1.99 8.15
CA TRP A 432 -19.89 2.61 7.12
C TRP A 432 -19.73 4.10 7.42
N ILE A 433 -18.49 4.55 7.61
CA ILE A 433 -18.15 5.94 7.89
C ILE A 433 -17.30 6.47 6.73
N ASP A 434 -17.86 7.40 5.97
CA ASP A 434 -17.24 7.94 4.77
C ASP A 434 -17.84 9.31 4.41
N ARG A 435 -17.38 9.91 3.31
CA ARG A 435 -17.96 11.12 2.76
C ARG A 435 -19.42 10.91 2.37
N CYS A 436 -20.29 11.85 2.76
CA CYS A 436 -21.73 11.72 2.59
C CYS A 436 -22.12 11.38 1.14
N TYR A 437 -21.55 12.06 0.14
CA TYR A 437 -21.86 11.81 -1.27
C TYR A 437 -21.71 10.35 -1.71
N LYS A 438 -20.83 9.55 -1.08
CA LYS A 438 -20.61 8.14 -1.47
C LYS A 438 -21.80 7.23 -1.09
N MET A 439 -22.50 7.53 0.01
CA MET A 439 -23.63 6.72 0.50
C MET A 439 -24.98 7.40 0.24
N ALA A 440 -25.00 8.73 0.22
CA ALA A 440 -26.19 9.55 0.12
C ALA A 440 -26.92 9.39 -1.22
N GLN A 441 -26.19 9.08 -2.29
CA GLN A 441 -26.81 8.77 -3.58
C GLN A 441 -27.77 7.58 -3.51
N LEU A 442 -27.50 6.60 -2.64
CA LEU A 442 -28.36 5.43 -2.46
C LEU A 442 -29.49 5.70 -1.47
N TRP A 443 -29.16 6.28 -0.32
CA TRP A 443 -30.05 6.22 0.85
C TRP A 443 -30.42 7.59 1.46
N ALA A 444 -29.82 8.69 1.00
CA ALA A 444 -30.11 10.03 1.51
C ALA A 444 -29.88 11.14 0.47
N PRO A 445 -30.72 11.25 -0.57
CA PRO A 445 -30.47 12.16 -1.71
C PRO A 445 -30.19 13.62 -1.35
N ALA A 446 -30.73 14.10 -0.22
CA ALA A 446 -30.47 15.45 0.29
C ALA A 446 -28.99 15.72 0.64
N LEU A 447 -28.18 14.67 0.83
CA LEU A 447 -26.75 14.76 1.14
C LEU A 447 -25.86 14.30 -0.03
N ALA A 448 -26.43 14.07 -1.23
CA ALA A 448 -25.73 13.47 -2.37
C ALA A 448 -24.54 14.27 -2.90
N LEU A 449 -24.44 15.55 -2.53
CA LEU A 449 -23.36 16.47 -2.90
C LEU A 449 -22.51 16.92 -1.70
N SER A 450 -22.83 16.45 -0.48
CA SER A 450 -22.07 16.83 0.71
C SER A 450 -20.74 16.08 0.78
N THR A 451 -19.66 16.83 0.98
CA THR A 451 -18.32 16.32 1.28
C THR A 451 -18.07 16.15 2.78
N ASP A 452 -19.08 16.34 3.61
CA ASP A 452 -18.99 16.09 5.05
C ASP A 452 -18.91 14.59 5.33
N TRP A 453 -18.64 14.25 6.59
CA TRP A 453 -18.67 12.85 7.01
C TRP A 453 -20.10 12.41 7.31
N CYS A 454 -20.42 11.19 6.89
CA CYS A 454 -21.66 10.53 7.24
C CYS A 454 -21.37 9.14 7.81
N VAL A 455 -22.29 8.68 8.65
CA VAL A 455 -22.35 7.30 9.13
C VAL A 455 -23.58 6.65 8.53
N SER A 456 -23.39 5.55 7.81
CA SER A 456 -24.45 4.63 7.45
C SER A 456 -24.39 3.36 8.27
N GLN A 457 -25.55 2.84 8.68
CA GLN A 457 -25.62 1.52 9.31
C GLN A 457 -26.91 0.79 8.93
N GLY A 458 -26.84 -0.54 8.86
CA GLY A 458 -27.97 -1.39 8.50
C GLY A 458 -27.55 -2.72 7.88
N GLN A 459 -28.41 -3.24 7.00
CA GLN A 459 -28.21 -4.46 6.21
C GLN A 459 -28.52 -4.16 4.75
N LEU A 460 -27.75 -4.65 3.77
CA LEU A 460 -28.00 -4.33 2.36
C LEU A 460 -29.37 -4.79 1.83
N GLY A 461 -29.87 -5.93 2.31
CA GLY A 461 -31.22 -6.40 1.99
C GLY A 461 -32.31 -5.88 2.92
N GLY A 462 -31.94 -5.16 3.99
CA GLY A 462 -32.84 -4.68 5.03
C GLY A 462 -33.07 -3.17 4.98
N GLN A 463 -33.17 -2.55 6.16
CA GLN A 463 -33.18 -1.09 6.31
C GLN A 463 -31.76 -0.56 6.53
N GLN A 464 -31.51 0.64 5.99
CA GLN A 464 -30.28 1.41 6.16
C GLN A 464 -30.65 2.80 6.68
N THR A 465 -29.77 3.39 7.47
CA THR A 465 -29.90 4.77 7.92
C THR A 465 -28.62 5.52 7.56
N VAL A 466 -28.74 6.79 7.19
CA VAL A 466 -27.61 7.68 6.96
C VAL A 466 -27.73 8.86 7.92
N GLN A 467 -26.68 9.13 8.67
CA GLN A 467 -26.61 10.20 9.65
C GLN A 467 -25.43 11.11 9.34
N HIS A 468 -25.67 12.41 9.30
CA HIS A 468 -24.65 13.43 9.08
C HIS A 468 -23.83 13.64 10.38
N VAL A 469 -22.50 13.66 10.25
CA VAL A 469 -21.55 13.95 11.33
C VAL A 469 -21.43 15.47 11.45
N ASP A 470 -22.37 16.07 12.16
CA ASP A 470 -22.56 17.52 12.29
C ASP A 470 -21.64 18.19 13.35
N LYS A 471 -20.85 17.39 14.08
CA LYS A 471 -19.98 17.84 15.18
C LYS A 471 -18.56 17.31 15.01
N ALA A 472 -17.59 18.03 15.56
CA ALA A 472 -16.18 17.61 15.57
C ALA A 472 -15.98 16.24 16.25
N GLN A 473 -16.68 16.03 17.37
CA GLN A 473 -16.83 14.75 18.05
C GLN A 473 -18.29 14.35 17.97
N TRP A 474 -18.59 13.30 17.23
CA TRP A 474 -19.95 12.80 17.03
C TRP A 474 -20.08 11.42 17.67
N GLN A 475 -21.12 11.23 18.47
CA GLN A 475 -21.37 9.96 19.16
C GLN A 475 -22.47 9.19 18.45
N GLY A 476 -22.17 7.94 18.11
CA GLY A 476 -23.09 7.02 17.48
C GLY A 476 -23.38 5.82 18.36
N LYS A 477 -24.53 5.21 18.12
CA LYS A 477 -24.89 3.89 18.64
C LYS A 477 -25.27 2.96 17.52
N THR A 478 -24.85 1.71 17.59
CA THR A 478 -25.32 0.71 16.65
C THR A 478 -26.73 0.27 17.01
N ALA A 479 -27.58 0.16 15.99
CA ALA A 479 -28.97 -0.22 16.14
C ALA A 479 -29.42 -1.04 14.92
N PHE A 480 -29.03 -2.31 14.89
CA PHE A 480 -29.45 -3.24 13.85
C PHE A 480 -30.85 -3.78 14.18
N LYS A 481 -31.82 -3.51 13.30
CA LYS A 481 -33.17 -4.05 13.40
C LYS A 481 -33.26 -5.34 12.59
N ASP A 482 -33.87 -6.37 13.15
CA ASP A 482 -34.30 -7.52 12.38
C ASP A 482 -35.38 -7.07 11.39
N THR A 483 -35.01 -7.04 10.11
CA THR A 483 -35.90 -6.62 9.03
C THR A 483 -36.08 -7.75 8.03
N MET A 484 -37.25 -7.78 7.39
CA MET A 484 -37.48 -8.70 6.27
C MET A 484 -36.53 -8.34 5.14
N ILE A 485 -35.76 -9.33 4.68
CA ILE A 485 -34.80 -9.17 3.59
C ILE A 485 -35.54 -9.11 2.26
N ASP A 486 -35.29 -8.03 1.53
CA ASP A 486 -35.78 -7.77 0.19
C ASP A 486 -34.63 -7.97 -0.81
N MET A 487 -34.74 -9.02 -1.62
CA MET A 487 -33.69 -9.39 -2.59
C MET A 487 -33.63 -8.44 -3.79
N GLU A 488 -34.73 -7.77 -4.14
CA GLU A 488 -34.75 -6.78 -5.22
C GLU A 488 -34.01 -5.52 -4.76
N ARG A 489 -34.31 -5.05 -3.55
CA ARG A 489 -33.57 -3.96 -2.90
C ARG A 489 -32.09 -4.29 -2.76
N TYR A 490 -31.77 -5.49 -2.28
CA TYR A 490 -30.38 -5.95 -2.15
C TYR A 490 -29.65 -5.84 -3.48
N LYS A 491 -30.24 -6.37 -4.56
CA LYS A 491 -29.65 -6.32 -5.90
C LYS A 491 -29.46 -4.88 -6.38
N GLY A 492 -30.48 -4.03 -6.24
CA GLY A 492 -30.38 -2.60 -6.62
C GLY A 492 -29.30 -1.85 -5.85
N ASN A 493 -29.16 -2.11 -4.54
CA ASN A 493 -28.08 -1.56 -3.72
C ASN A 493 -26.71 -2.02 -4.23
N VAL A 494 -26.52 -3.33 -4.46
CA VAL A 494 -25.25 -3.90 -4.97
C VAL A 494 -24.88 -3.34 -6.33
N ASP A 495 -25.84 -3.26 -7.26
CA ASP A 495 -25.62 -2.74 -8.61
C ASP A 495 -25.18 -1.26 -8.55
N THR A 496 -25.83 -0.46 -7.70
CA THR A 496 -25.49 0.95 -7.51
C THR A 496 -24.12 1.14 -6.86
N LEU A 497 -23.80 0.34 -5.82
CA LEU A 497 -22.50 0.38 -5.15
C LEU A 497 -21.33 0.02 -6.07
N LYS A 498 -21.56 -0.67 -7.19
CA LYS A 498 -20.54 -1.10 -8.17
C LYS A 498 -20.36 -0.16 -9.36
N ILE A 499 -21.19 0.88 -9.51
CA ILE A 499 -21.04 1.88 -10.60
C ILE A 499 -19.69 2.57 -10.47
N VAL A 500 -18.84 2.60 -11.50
CA VAL A 500 -17.53 3.27 -11.43
C VAL A 500 -17.68 4.79 -11.26
N ASP A 501 -16.72 5.44 -10.59
CA ASP A 501 -16.86 6.84 -10.15
C ASP A 501 -17.23 7.81 -11.28
N ASN A 502 -16.76 7.59 -12.51
CA ASN A 502 -17.08 8.47 -13.64
C ASN A 502 -18.45 8.22 -14.28
N ASP A 503 -19.11 7.10 -13.97
CA ASP A 503 -20.43 6.73 -14.50
C ASP A 503 -21.56 7.12 -13.53
N ILE A 504 -21.22 7.53 -12.32
CA ILE A 504 -22.16 8.07 -11.33
C ILE A 504 -22.82 9.34 -11.86
N ARG A 505 -24.15 9.46 -11.68
CA ARG A 505 -24.93 10.65 -12.04
C ARG A 505 -25.71 11.18 -10.85
N TYR A 506 -25.73 12.50 -10.67
CA TYR A 506 -26.41 13.17 -9.56
C TYR A 506 -27.25 14.35 -10.05
N LYS A 507 -28.27 14.73 -9.26
CA LYS A 507 -29.09 15.91 -9.54
C LYS A 507 -28.38 17.18 -9.07
N ALA A 508 -27.96 18.03 -10.01
CA ALA A 508 -27.37 19.35 -9.74
C ALA A 508 -27.47 20.24 -10.99
N ASP A 509 -27.53 21.55 -10.79
CA ASP A 509 -27.55 22.53 -11.90
C ASP A 509 -26.15 22.84 -12.44
N SER A 510 -25.10 22.28 -11.83
CA SER A 510 -23.70 22.51 -12.18
C SER A 510 -22.87 21.24 -11.97
N PHE A 511 -21.79 21.13 -12.75
CA PHE A 511 -20.81 20.07 -12.56
C PHE A 511 -19.89 20.45 -11.41
N ILE A 512 -20.07 19.78 -10.27
CA ILE A 512 -19.24 19.90 -9.07
C ILE A 512 -18.13 18.86 -9.14
N PHE A 513 -16.87 19.30 -9.12
CA PHE A 513 -15.74 18.42 -9.39
C PHE A 513 -15.19 17.72 -8.14
N ASN A 514 -15.45 18.22 -6.92
CA ASN A 514 -14.94 17.62 -5.69
C ASN A 514 -15.72 16.38 -5.20
N VAL A 515 -16.74 15.93 -5.95
CA VAL A 515 -17.50 14.70 -5.71
C VAL A 515 -17.35 13.74 -6.89
N ALA A 516 -17.58 12.44 -6.66
CA ALA A 516 -17.60 11.43 -7.74
C ALA A 516 -18.81 11.61 -8.66
N GLY A 517 -18.68 11.24 -9.93
CA GLY A 517 -19.72 11.38 -10.95
C GLY A 517 -19.80 12.75 -11.60
N ALA A 518 -20.94 13.02 -12.23
CA ALA A 518 -21.31 14.27 -12.90
C ALA A 518 -22.84 14.50 -12.83
N PRO A 519 -23.35 15.69 -13.18
CA PRO A 519 -24.78 15.95 -13.27
C PRO A 519 -25.52 15.01 -14.23
N GLU A 520 -26.81 14.79 -14.02
CA GLU A 520 -27.67 13.93 -14.86
C GLU A 520 -27.68 14.34 -16.34
N GLU A 521 -27.44 15.61 -16.65
CA GLU A 521 -27.36 16.16 -18.01
C GLU A 521 -26.07 15.78 -18.72
N VAL A 522 -25.01 15.43 -17.97
CA VAL A 522 -23.73 14.99 -18.54
C VAL A 522 -23.83 13.52 -18.96
N LYS A 523 -23.61 13.25 -20.24
CA LYS A 523 -23.56 11.90 -20.79
C LYS A 523 -22.25 11.20 -20.42
N GLN A 524 -21.11 11.86 -20.63
CA GLN A 524 -19.79 11.34 -20.27
C GLN A 524 -18.75 12.46 -20.17
N PHE A 525 -17.62 12.18 -19.52
CA PHE A 525 -16.51 13.11 -19.44
C PHE A 525 -15.16 12.39 -19.41
N SER A 526 -14.09 13.08 -19.83
CA SER A 526 -12.73 12.53 -19.88
C SER A 526 -11.66 13.62 -19.70
N GLY A 527 -10.39 13.20 -19.58
CA GLY A 527 -9.25 14.12 -19.42
C GLY A 527 -9.08 14.72 -18.01
N ILE A 528 -9.78 14.18 -17.00
CA ILE A 528 -9.72 14.67 -15.61
C ILE A 528 -9.30 13.57 -14.63
N SER A 529 -8.61 13.97 -13.57
CA SER A 529 -8.19 13.12 -12.46
C SER A 529 -9.35 12.75 -11.53
N ARG A 530 -9.05 11.90 -10.54
CA ARG A 530 -9.94 11.60 -9.41
C ARG A 530 -10.33 12.86 -8.61
N PRO A 531 -11.50 12.87 -7.94
CA PRO A 531 -11.89 13.94 -7.04
C PRO A 531 -10.86 14.17 -5.91
N GLU A 532 -10.62 15.44 -5.59
CA GLU A 532 -9.93 15.91 -4.40
C GLU A 532 -10.89 16.80 -3.59
N SER A 533 -10.57 17.10 -2.33
CA SER A 533 -11.48 17.85 -1.43
C SER A 533 -11.94 19.21 -1.97
N TRP A 534 -11.13 19.83 -2.83
CA TRP A 534 -11.40 21.13 -3.43
C TRP A 534 -11.93 21.06 -4.88
N GLY A 535 -11.72 19.96 -5.63
CA GLY A 535 -12.03 19.89 -7.07
C GLY A 535 -11.36 18.71 -7.80
N ARG A 536 -11.15 18.83 -9.11
CA ARG A 536 -10.38 17.87 -9.94
C ARG A 536 -9.40 18.58 -10.85
N TRP A 537 -8.24 17.98 -11.05
CA TRP A 537 -7.30 18.42 -12.07
C TRP A 537 -7.62 17.85 -13.44
N SER A 538 -7.43 18.64 -14.50
CA SER A 538 -7.18 18.10 -15.83
C SER A 538 -5.88 17.29 -15.81
N ASN A 539 -5.82 16.21 -16.59
CA ASN A 539 -4.63 15.36 -16.64
C ASN A 539 -4.37 14.83 -18.04
N ALA A 540 -3.29 15.33 -18.66
CA ALA A 540 -2.89 14.98 -20.02
C ALA A 540 -2.43 13.52 -20.18
N GLN A 541 -2.19 12.77 -19.10
CA GLN A 541 -2.03 11.31 -19.20
C GLN A 541 -3.35 10.57 -19.40
N LEU A 542 -4.48 11.17 -19.01
CA LEU A 542 -5.83 10.62 -19.19
C LEU A 542 -6.50 11.15 -20.46
N GLY A 543 -6.01 12.27 -20.98
CA GLY A 543 -6.40 12.87 -22.25
C GLY A 543 -5.86 14.29 -22.35
N ASP A 544 -5.33 14.68 -23.51
CA ASP A 544 -4.72 16.00 -23.73
C ASP A 544 -5.71 17.17 -23.54
N GLU A 545 -7.01 16.90 -23.56
CA GLU A 545 -8.08 17.86 -23.36
C GLU A 545 -9.12 17.30 -22.37
N VAL A 546 -9.76 18.19 -21.61
CA VAL A 546 -10.96 17.87 -20.85
C VAL A 546 -12.15 17.91 -21.80
N LYS A 547 -12.93 16.84 -21.84
CA LYS A 547 -14.14 16.75 -22.68
C LYS A 547 -15.33 16.43 -21.79
N ILE A 548 -16.40 17.21 -21.93
CA ILE A 548 -17.67 17.01 -21.23
C ILE A 548 -18.76 16.97 -22.30
N GLU A 549 -19.36 15.79 -22.51
CA GLU A 549 -20.46 15.59 -23.45
C GLU A 549 -21.78 15.59 -22.68
N TYR A 550 -22.73 16.42 -23.12
CA TYR A 550 -24.07 16.53 -22.58
C TYR A 550 -25.05 15.65 -23.37
N LYS A 551 -26.10 15.16 -22.68
CA LYS A 551 -27.16 14.32 -23.28
C LYS A 551 -27.98 15.07 -24.32
N ALA A 552 -28.18 16.36 -24.12
CA ALA A 552 -28.84 17.27 -25.05
C ALA A 552 -27.85 18.34 -25.56
N PRO A 553 -28.10 18.96 -26.72
CA PRO A 553 -27.36 20.14 -27.15
C PRO A 553 -27.30 21.22 -26.07
N LEU A 554 -26.16 21.90 -25.95
CA LEU A 554 -26.04 23.09 -25.12
C LEU A 554 -26.94 24.20 -25.68
N PRO A 555 -27.44 25.15 -24.86
CA PRO A 555 -28.35 26.19 -25.33
C PRO A 555 -27.76 26.99 -26.50
N LYS A 556 -28.62 27.57 -27.34
CA LYS A 556 -28.18 28.38 -28.50
C LYS A 556 -27.32 29.58 -28.10
N LYS A 557 -27.58 30.15 -26.93
CA LYS A 557 -26.77 31.18 -26.28
C LYS A 557 -26.69 30.89 -24.80
N PHE A 558 -25.50 30.88 -24.24
CA PHE A 558 -25.33 30.61 -22.81
C PHE A 558 -24.04 31.21 -22.28
N ASP A 559 -24.05 31.39 -20.97
CA ASP A 559 -22.90 31.72 -20.17
C ASP A 559 -22.32 30.44 -19.56
N LEU A 560 -21.03 30.22 -19.77
CA LEU A 560 -20.26 29.18 -19.11
C LEU A 560 -19.54 29.78 -17.90
N VAL A 561 -20.13 29.61 -16.73
CA VAL A 561 -19.54 30.06 -15.46
C VAL A 561 -18.60 28.97 -14.95
N THR A 562 -17.30 29.28 -14.92
CA THR A 562 -16.23 28.33 -14.58
C THR A 562 -15.48 28.80 -13.35
N THR A 563 -15.53 28.01 -12.27
CA THR A 563 -14.72 28.22 -11.07
C THR A 563 -13.53 27.28 -11.10
N ALA A 564 -12.32 27.83 -11.29
CA ALA A 564 -11.11 27.04 -11.54
C ALA A 564 -9.82 27.80 -11.16
N LYS A 565 -8.69 27.08 -11.21
CA LYS A 565 -7.32 27.60 -11.09
C LYS A 565 -6.41 26.97 -12.15
N ALA A 566 -5.29 27.60 -12.47
CA ALA A 566 -4.27 27.05 -13.36
C ALA A 566 -3.15 26.35 -12.58
N PHE A 567 -2.54 25.36 -13.23
CA PHE A 567 -1.35 24.67 -12.75
C PHE A 567 -0.11 25.10 -13.54
N GLY A 568 0.99 25.41 -12.82
CA GLY A 568 2.29 25.74 -13.41
C GLY A 568 2.18 26.80 -14.51
N ASP A 569 2.78 26.51 -15.67
CA ASP A 569 2.89 27.42 -16.82
C ASP A 569 1.56 27.75 -17.53
N ASN A 570 0.44 27.16 -17.10
CA ASN A 570 -0.88 27.56 -17.59
C ASN A 570 -1.40 28.82 -16.87
N ALA A 571 -0.78 29.23 -15.76
CA ALA A 571 -1.20 30.42 -15.04
C ALA A 571 -0.97 31.69 -15.86
N ASN A 572 -2.00 32.54 -15.90
CA ASN A 572 -2.06 33.76 -16.70
C ASN A 572 -1.90 33.55 -18.22
N ARG A 573 -2.06 32.31 -18.68
CA ARG A 573 -1.99 31.95 -20.10
C ARG A 573 -3.39 31.74 -20.68
N PRO A 574 -3.63 32.11 -21.95
CA PRO A 574 -4.83 31.73 -22.69
C PRO A 574 -5.04 30.22 -22.72
N ILE A 575 -6.18 29.74 -22.19
CA ILE A 575 -6.61 28.34 -22.25
C ILE A 575 -7.85 28.26 -23.16
N PRO A 576 -7.75 27.61 -24.32
CA PRO A 576 -8.89 27.43 -25.22
C PRO A 576 -10.04 26.64 -24.58
N VAL A 577 -11.26 27.16 -24.75
CA VAL A 577 -12.52 26.51 -24.39
C VAL A 577 -13.42 26.51 -25.61
N ARG A 578 -13.85 25.32 -26.07
CA ARG A 578 -14.57 25.15 -27.33
C ARG A 578 -15.93 24.51 -27.13
N VAL A 579 -16.91 24.97 -27.91
CA VAL A 579 -18.23 24.36 -28.09
C VAL A 579 -18.60 24.41 -29.56
N GLY A 580 -18.64 23.25 -30.22
CA GLY A 580 -18.81 23.19 -31.67
C GLY A 580 -17.68 23.91 -32.41
N ASN A 581 -18.02 24.89 -33.23
CA ASN A 581 -17.06 25.70 -33.99
C ASN A 581 -16.64 26.99 -33.26
N GLU A 582 -17.17 27.24 -32.06
CA GLU A 582 -16.93 28.47 -31.30
C GLU A 582 -15.87 28.22 -30.23
N GLU A 583 -14.91 29.14 -30.14
CA GLU A 583 -13.80 29.09 -29.19
C GLU A 583 -13.76 30.40 -28.39
N GLN A 584 -13.72 30.27 -27.07
CA GLN A 584 -13.44 31.35 -26.13
C GLN A 584 -12.14 31.05 -25.40
N THR A 585 -11.56 32.07 -24.78
CA THR A 585 -10.31 31.93 -24.01
C THR A 585 -10.58 32.12 -22.52
N LEU A 586 -10.19 31.12 -21.73
CA LEU A 586 -10.15 31.19 -20.28
C LEU A 586 -8.75 31.62 -19.83
N VAL A 587 -8.65 32.56 -18.88
CA VAL A 587 -7.38 32.96 -18.26
C VAL A 587 -7.53 32.80 -16.75
N LEU A 588 -6.67 31.98 -16.14
CA LEU A 588 -6.72 31.64 -14.71
C LEU A 588 -5.38 31.94 -14.04
N GLY A 589 -5.42 32.39 -12.79
CA GLY A 589 -4.24 32.46 -11.92
C GLY A 589 -3.98 31.14 -11.19
N HIS A 590 -3.03 31.13 -10.25
CA HIS A 590 -2.78 29.98 -9.37
C HIS A 590 -3.86 29.78 -8.31
N ASP A 591 -4.58 30.84 -7.96
CA ASP A 591 -5.69 30.82 -7.02
C ASP A 591 -7.02 30.51 -7.73
N VAL A 592 -7.96 29.94 -6.98
CA VAL A 592 -9.30 29.67 -7.48
C VAL A 592 -10.02 30.99 -7.77
N SER A 593 -10.56 31.10 -8.97
CA SER A 593 -11.34 32.25 -9.43
C SER A 593 -12.52 31.79 -10.29
N THR A 594 -13.55 32.62 -10.38
CA THR A 594 -14.73 32.37 -11.22
C THR A 594 -14.70 33.29 -12.44
N ILE A 595 -14.75 32.71 -13.62
CA ILE A 595 -14.76 33.40 -14.90
C ILE A 595 -15.99 32.98 -15.70
N THR A 596 -16.66 33.95 -16.33
CA THR A 596 -17.78 33.70 -17.23
C THR A 596 -17.33 33.84 -18.67
N LEU A 597 -17.58 32.81 -19.48
CA LEU A 597 -17.36 32.85 -20.93
C LEU A 597 -18.71 32.85 -21.65
N HIS A 598 -18.85 33.64 -22.71
CA HIS A 598 -20.10 33.81 -23.43
C HIS A 598 -20.04 33.02 -24.74
N PHE A 599 -20.97 32.10 -24.95
CA PHE A 599 -21.00 31.23 -26.13
C PHE A 599 -22.27 31.42 -26.96
N ASN A 600 -22.10 31.41 -28.29
CA ASN A 600 -23.16 31.14 -29.24
C ASN A 600 -22.98 29.69 -29.74
N ASN A 601 -24.05 28.91 -29.84
CA ASN A 601 -23.99 27.51 -30.27
C ASN A 601 -24.99 27.26 -31.42
N PRO A 602 -24.77 27.85 -32.62
CA PRO A 602 -25.69 27.70 -33.73
C PRO A 602 -25.78 26.26 -34.24
N THR A 603 -24.71 25.47 -34.04
CA THR A 603 -24.56 24.10 -34.56
C THR A 603 -25.16 23.01 -33.67
N ASP A 604 -25.85 23.37 -32.58
CA ASP A 604 -26.40 22.39 -31.61
C ASP A 604 -25.34 21.44 -31.06
N ALA A 605 -24.12 21.95 -30.84
CA ALA A 605 -23.07 21.16 -30.24
C ALA A 605 -23.45 20.82 -28.79
N ASN A 606 -23.13 19.60 -28.38
CA ASN A 606 -23.41 19.08 -27.03
C ASN A 606 -22.11 18.81 -26.25
N THR A 607 -20.95 19.20 -26.77
CA THR A 607 -19.65 18.88 -26.16
C THR A 607 -18.90 20.16 -25.85
N LEU A 608 -18.47 20.27 -24.59
CA LEU A 608 -17.56 21.27 -24.09
C LEU A 608 -16.15 20.68 -24.03
N VAL A 609 -15.18 21.38 -24.62
CA VAL A 609 -13.77 20.99 -24.62
C VAL A 609 -12.93 22.09 -23.97
N ILE A 610 -12.07 21.72 -23.01
CA ILE A 610 -11.09 22.64 -22.41
C ILE A 610 -9.70 22.06 -22.65
N ALA A 611 -8.81 22.85 -23.26
CA ALA A 611 -7.50 22.38 -23.72
C ALA A 611 -6.34 23.17 -23.05
N PRO A 612 -5.88 22.76 -21.86
CA PRO A 612 -4.73 23.41 -21.21
C PRO A 612 -3.46 23.31 -22.09
N PRO A 613 -2.83 24.42 -22.50
CA PRO A 613 -1.80 24.41 -23.54
C PRO A 613 -0.40 23.98 -23.07
N ALA A 614 -0.12 23.96 -21.76
CA ALA A 614 1.17 23.53 -21.21
C ALA A 614 1.01 22.70 -19.93
N PRO A 615 0.45 21.48 -20.02
CA PRO A 615 0.29 20.66 -18.83
C PRO A 615 1.66 20.20 -18.30
N VAL A 616 1.87 20.33 -17.00
CA VAL A 616 3.16 20.14 -16.31
C VAL A 616 3.17 18.81 -15.54
N SER A 617 4.25 18.05 -15.68
CA SER A 617 4.45 16.81 -14.92
C SER A 617 4.76 17.10 -13.45
N THR A 618 4.02 16.48 -12.53
CA THR A 618 4.14 16.71 -11.09
C THR A 618 3.72 15.48 -10.28
N ASN A 619 4.33 15.32 -9.10
CA ASN A 619 3.90 14.35 -8.08
C ASN A 619 2.92 14.96 -7.06
N GLU A 620 2.54 16.23 -7.21
CA GLU A 620 1.51 16.85 -6.38
C GLU A 620 0.23 16.02 -6.44
N GLY A 621 -0.29 15.64 -5.27
CA GLY A 621 -1.48 14.79 -5.11
C GLY A 621 -1.44 13.49 -5.91
N ASN A 622 -0.26 13.00 -6.30
CA ASN A 622 -0.15 11.72 -7.01
C ASN A 622 -0.35 10.55 -6.03
N ILE A 623 -0.73 9.38 -6.55
CA ILE A 623 -0.73 8.14 -5.77
C ILE A 623 0.70 7.59 -5.85
N LEU A 624 1.27 7.18 -4.73
CA LEU A 624 2.63 6.61 -4.69
C LEU A 624 2.72 5.40 -5.65
N GLY A 625 3.86 5.19 -6.30
CA GLY A 625 4.03 4.08 -7.27
C GLY A 625 3.35 4.32 -8.63
N HIS A 626 2.64 5.44 -8.83
CA HIS A 626 2.14 5.84 -10.14
C HIS A 626 3.05 6.90 -10.76
N SER A 627 3.19 6.85 -12.09
CA SER A 627 3.94 7.88 -12.81
C SER A 627 3.38 9.28 -12.53
N PRO A 628 4.24 10.34 -12.53
CA PRO A 628 3.83 11.70 -12.22
C PRO A 628 2.64 12.17 -13.07
N ARG A 629 1.65 12.83 -12.46
CA ARG A 629 0.48 13.36 -13.17
C ARG A 629 0.90 14.51 -14.09
N LYS A 630 0.22 14.70 -15.22
CA LYS A 630 0.51 15.82 -16.14
C LYS A 630 -0.64 16.85 -16.10
N LEU A 631 -0.55 17.81 -15.16
CA LEU A 631 -1.67 18.67 -14.76
C LEU A 631 -1.71 19.99 -15.51
N GLY A 632 -2.92 20.47 -15.84
CA GLY A 632 -3.12 21.73 -16.58
C GLY A 632 -3.94 22.78 -15.82
N ILE A 633 -5.20 22.46 -15.53
CA ILE A 633 -6.12 23.31 -14.76
C ILE A 633 -6.81 22.51 -13.66
N GLY A 634 -7.13 23.17 -12.56
CA GLY A 634 -7.92 22.62 -11.45
C GLY A 634 -9.32 23.18 -11.49
N MET A 635 -10.33 22.34 -11.71
CA MET A 635 -11.74 22.71 -11.81
C MET A 635 -12.44 22.43 -10.49
N VAL A 636 -13.20 23.42 -10.00
CA VAL A 636 -14.06 23.32 -8.81
C VAL A 636 -15.50 23.11 -9.24
N GLU A 637 -15.99 23.96 -10.14
CA GLU A 637 -17.36 23.97 -10.61
C GLU A 637 -17.46 24.48 -12.05
N ILE A 638 -18.32 23.89 -12.86
CA ILE A 638 -18.72 24.42 -14.17
C ILE A 638 -20.25 24.46 -14.25
N LYS A 639 -20.82 25.62 -14.55
CA LYS A 639 -22.26 25.84 -14.72
C LYS A 639 -22.57 26.42 -16.08
N VAL A 640 -23.56 25.84 -16.75
CA VAL A 640 -24.13 26.37 -18.01
C VAL A 640 -25.39 27.15 -17.65
N VAL A 641 -25.39 28.45 -17.92
CA VAL A 641 -26.54 29.34 -17.66
C VAL A 641 -27.11 29.76 -18.99
N ASN A 642 -28.34 29.34 -19.27
CA ASN A 642 -29.04 29.78 -20.47
C ASN A 642 -29.21 31.30 -20.43
N VAL A 643 -28.76 31.98 -21.48
CA VAL A 643 -29.01 33.41 -21.66
C VAL A 643 -30.18 33.51 -22.62
N GLU A 644 -31.39 33.45 -22.08
CA GLU A 644 -32.59 33.74 -22.87
C GLU A 644 -32.46 35.16 -23.44
N SER A 645 -32.66 35.27 -24.75
CA SER A 645 -32.70 36.55 -25.48
C SER A 645 -33.97 37.32 -25.19
#